data_AF-N6U5C7-F1
#
_entry.id   AF-N6U5C7-F1
#
_cell.length_a   1.000
_cell.length_b   1.000
_cell.length_c   1.000
_cell.angle_alpha   90.00
_cell.angle_beta   90.00
_cell.angle_gamma   90.00
#
_symmetry.space_group_name_H-M   'P 1'
#
loop_
_entity.id
_entity.type
_entity.pdbx_description
1 polymer ?
#
loop_
_entity_poly.entity_id
_entity_poly.type
_entity_poly.pdbx_seq_one_letter_code
_entity_poly.pdbx_strand_id
1 'polypeptide(L)'
;MNASLFCRSLIKARRFNIAGVVNGEHEIESTNNEGQNRLVTDDEDIRMMIASGNMEQLAALVLNGHGEKLIGEKSNNQELQTFLDNVPVYMAKIKRIHVAAREGSLRDLQAALDRRKFAVARDNVSPNGASPLHVAVAFGRTSVVRYLAGRFPETVHVEDTNGRTPLHYAAVLRDNGHYYNLLTHLGADNRIKDKLGNTPAFYTKNQQDFNHRLVLKEFGAEDHADEFGSNNVSEDLWSACKNLDDEDMITVLEKCFTVIHGRRNSNAISASSVSTVSSQVAHVYNNMSATILSKQIKRSTFDTVKLKLTKLDHNLYDIIWPSVKKLPTEPSIRLSLEEDFPLGIVAPDLHVYKVFEEFLNPIIKAYNYFDVNHEFTAQPPTEFLSNGNEVNLDLDPHGNLVITGTLECMRNLKEFELPKSLSPSELETVERVITNVLLSKETARALYPNASEDEVQKNGSGVYFTMNEVLEQPSESRVILASNNLLIPLWNIAESDRVHGKHWPYGRGVFINNNYTLAVYVNVLDHIRVVTCASHSNIGNLGLIYSRLCRLMAILDRDLEFSFDERLGYLSCRPTMLGCGLRFTLTLKCPNLLKEPDNLLSLCSVRTLSYSRNSNCPDVFKVANRVSVGVTELQCFQDFSTAVANILQLEKDMSMTNSLHIAAMFLNIFKKRRSTYANNE
;
A
#
# COMPACT_ATOMS: atom_id res chain seq x y z
N MET A 1 -23.63 22.66 4.61
CA MET A 1 -22.67 22.86 5.73
C MET A 1 -22.42 21.63 6.61
N ASN A 2 -23.27 20.58 6.61
CA ASN A 2 -23.10 19.41 7.50
C ASN A 2 -22.14 18.28 7.02
N ALA A 3 -21.59 18.36 5.81
CA ALA A 3 -20.63 17.35 5.31
C ALA A 3 -19.14 17.68 5.59
N SER A 4 -18.85 18.94 5.99
CA SER A 4 -17.50 19.46 6.24
C SER A 4 -16.95 19.03 7.61
N LEU A 5 -17.81 19.01 8.64
CA LEU A 5 -17.48 18.55 9.99
C LEU A 5 -17.24 17.03 10.06
N PHE A 6 -17.90 16.25 9.19
CA PHE A 6 -17.80 14.79 9.17
C PHE A 6 -16.48 14.27 8.54
N CYS A 7 -15.95 14.96 7.52
CA CYS A 7 -14.66 14.58 6.92
C CYS A 7 -13.46 14.82 7.87
N ARG A 8 -13.59 15.76 8.83
CA ARG A 8 -12.58 15.94 9.88
C ARG A 8 -12.55 14.77 10.89
N SER A 9 -13.64 14.01 11.06
CA SER A 9 -13.65 12.81 11.90
C SER A 9 -13.03 11.59 11.20
N LEU A 10 -13.11 11.51 9.87
CA LEU A 10 -12.56 10.42 9.05
C LEU A 10 -11.03 10.44 8.93
N ILE A 11 -10.38 11.61 9.07
CA ILE A 11 -8.92 11.71 9.15
C ILE A 11 -8.40 11.14 10.48
N LYS A 12 -9.23 11.16 11.53
CA LYS A 12 -8.91 10.68 12.89
C LYS A 12 -8.92 9.15 13.04
N ALA A 13 -9.56 8.42 12.12
CA ALA A 13 -9.65 6.96 12.19
C ALA A 13 -8.34 6.25 11.78
N ARG A 14 -7.38 6.97 11.18
CA ARG A 14 -6.05 6.44 10.86
C ARG A 14 -4.88 7.36 11.19
N ARG A 15 -5.09 8.68 11.30
CA ARG A 15 -4.27 9.47 12.21
C ARG A 15 -4.86 9.28 13.59
N PHE A 16 -4.29 8.40 14.40
CA PHE A 16 -4.45 8.49 15.85
C PHE A 16 -3.84 9.82 16.33
N ASN A 17 -4.53 10.94 16.07
CA ASN A 17 -4.46 12.12 16.91
C ASN A 17 -5.62 11.94 17.89
N ILE A 18 -5.29 11.29 19.00
CA ILE A 18 -6.15 11.10 20.15
C ILE A 18 -6.60 12.48 20.63
N ALA A 19 -7.83 12.85 20.29
CA ALA A 19 -8.47 13.98 20.94
C ALA A 19 -8.86 13.54 22.35
N GLY A 20 -7.94 13.87 23.22
CA GLY A 20 -7.90 13.60 24.64
C GLY A 20 -6.52 14.03 25.09
N VAL A 21 -6.14 15.28 24.76
CA VAL A 21 -4.96 15.90 25.33
C VAL A 21 -5.31 16.11 26.80
N VAL A 22 -4.96 15.12 27.64
CA VAL A 22 -4.57 15.45 29.00
C VAL A 22 -3.27 16.23 28.80
N ASN A 23 -3.33 17.55 28.97
CA ASN A 23 -2.15 18.37 29.12
C ASN A 23 -1.47 17.92 30.42
N GLY A 24 -0.72 16.83 30.35
CA GLY A 24 0.34 16.49 31.28
C GLY A 24 1.63 16.88 30.58
N GLU A 25 2.43 17.68 31.27
CA GLU A 25 3.66 18.29 30.77
C GLU A 25 4.58 17.26 30.11
N HIS A 26 5.28 17.71 29.05
CA HIS A 26 6.34 16.95 28.40
C HIS A 26 7.56 16.85 29.32
N GLU A 27 7.49 16.01 30.34
CA GLU A 27 8.69 15.49 30.98
C GLU A 27 9.06 14.17 30.29
N ILE A 28 10.07 14.28 29.43
CA ILE A 28 10.84 13.13 28.95
C ILE A 28 11.68 12.68 30.14
N GLU A 29 11.07 12.01 31.10
CA GLU A 29 11.81 11.15 32.01
C GLU A 29 11.87 9.78 31.36
N SER A 30 12.97 9.57 30.61
CA SER A 30 13.48 8.25 30.33
C SER A 30 13.74 7.56 31.66
N THR A 31 12.78 6.78 32.16
CA THR A 31 13.11 5.72 33.10
C THR A 31 13.88 4.67 32.30
N ASN A 32 15.19 4.92 32.15
CA ASN A 32 16.17 3.90 31.82
C ASN A 32 16.04 2.83 32.91
N ASN A 33 15.30 1.76 32.62
CA ASN A 33 15.21 0.58 33.47
C ASN A 33 16.46 -0.30 33.39
N GLU A 34 17.59 0.22 32.88
CA GLU A 34 18.85 -0.51 32.77
C GLU A 34 19.68 -0.53 34.07
N GLY A 35 19.18 0.00 35.19
CA GLY A 35 20.04 0.22 36.38
C GLY A 35 19.50 -0.16 37.76
N GLN A 36 18.24 -0.54 37.96
CA GLN A 36 17.69 -0.73 39.32
C GLN A 36 16.90 -2.03 39.47
N ASN A 37 17.57 -3.16 39.23
CA ASN A 37 17.06 -4.49 39.58
C ASN A 37 17.51 -4.91 40.99
N ARG A 38 17.35 -4.03 41.99
CA ARG A 38 17.08 -4.51 43.35
C ARG A 38 15.57 -4.57 43.47
N LEU A 39 15.03 -5.77 43.34
CA LEU A 39 13.66 -6.06 43.74
C LEU A 39 13.54 -5.68 45.22
N VAL A 40 12.99 -4.49 45.47
CA VAL A 40 12.67 -4.02 46.80
C VAL A 40 11.44 -4.81 47.24
N THR A 41 11.66 -6.00 47.80
CA THR A 41 10.60 -6.96 48.12
C THR A 41 10.49 -7.26 49.61
N ASP A 42 11.44 -6.80 50.42
CA ASP A 42 11.44 -7.05 51.85
C ASP A 42 10.58 -6.00 52.56
N ASP A 43 9.81 -6.45 53.56
CA ASP A 43 8.90 -5.60 54.34
C ASP A 43 9.65 -4.46 55.04
N GLU A 44 10.95 -4.63 55.33
CA GLU A 44 11.79 -3.57 55.89
C GLU A 44 12.02 -2.42 54.91
N ASP A 45 12.24 -2.71 53.63
CA ASP A 45 12.44 -1.66 52.64
C ASP A 45 11.14 -0.88 52.38
N ILE A 46 9.99 -1.55 52.40
CA ILE A 46 8.68 -0.91 52.28
C ILE A 46 8.46 0.05 53.46
N ARG A 47 8.77 -0.38 54.69
CA ARG A 47 8.72 0.48 55.86
C ARG A 47 9.67 1.67 55.76
N MET A 48 10.87 1.47 55.23
CA MET A 48 11.84 2.55 54.98
C MET A 48 11.34 3.54 53.92
N MET A 49 10.68 3.07 52.87
CA MET A 49 10.07 3.94 51.84
C MET A 49 8.90 4.76 52.40
N ILE A 50 8.08 4.16 53.28
CA ILE A 50 7.00 4.87 53.98
C ILE A 50 7.57 5.90 54.96
N ALA A 51 8.64 5.56 55.68
CA ALA A 51 9.31 6.45 56.62
C ALA A 51 10.03 7.63 55.93
N SER A 52 10.61 7.39 54.75
CA SER A 52 11.24 8.43 53.92
C SER A 52 10.25 9.28 53.14
N GLY A 53 8.97 8.88 53.08
CA GLY A 53 7.92 9.63 52.38
C GLY A 53 8.04 9.59 50.86
N ASN A 54 8.74 8.60 50.28
CA ASN A 54 8.98 8.53 48.83
C ASN A 54 7.75 7.96 48.09
N MET A 55 6.81 8.86 47.74
CA MET A 55 5.56 8.49 47.07
C MET A 55 5.79 7.85 45.69
N GLU A 56 6.85 8.23 44.98
CA GLU A 56 7.13 7.73 43.64
C GLU A 56 7.52 6.26 43.63
N GLN A 57 8.40 5.84 44.55
CA GLN A 57 8.78 4.44 44.69
C GLN A 57 7.59 3.57 45.14
N LEU A 58 6.74 4.10 46.03
CA LEU A 58 5.51 3.41 46.45
C LEU A 58 4.50 3.30 45.29
N ALA A 59 4.36 4.33 44.47
CA ALA A 59 3.56 4.26 43.25
C ALA A 59 4.12 3.24 42.24
N ALA A 60 5.45 3.16 42.10
CA ALA A 60 6.10 2.15 41.26
C ALA A 60 5.84 0.72 41.77
N LEU A 61 5.81 0.49 43.08
CA LEU A 61 5.42 -0.82 43.65
C LEU A 61 4.00 -1.22 43.26
N VAL A 62 3.03 -0.29 43.36
CA VAL A 62 1.64 -0.53 42.92
C VAL A 62 1.59 -0.86 41.43
N LEU A 63 2.27 -0.07 40.59
CA LEU A 63 2.31 -0.30 39.14
C LEU A 63 3.03 -1.60 38.75
N ASN A 64 3.94 -2.10 39.58
CA ASN A 64 4.62 -3.38 39.39
C ASN A 64 3.82 -4.59 39.94
N GLY A 65 2.59 -4.39 40.41
CA GLY A 65 1.71 -5.44 40.91
C GLY A 65 1.86 -5.77 42.40
N HIS A 66 2.71 -5.04 43.14
CA HIS A 66 2.98 -5.30 44.57
C HIS A 66 2.12 -4.45 45.52
N GLY A 67 1.01 -3.89 45.03
CA GLY A 67 0.15 -3.00 45.81
C GLY A 67 -0.47 -3.65 47.06
N GLU A 68 -0.66 -4.97 47.07
CA GLU A 68 -1.18 -5.72 48.22
C GLU A 68 -0.32 -5.53 49.48
N LYS A 69 1.00 -5.39 49.33
CA LYS A 69 1.93 -5.20 50.45
C LYS A 69 1.78 -3.84 51.14
N LEU A 70 1.13 -2.87 50.49
CA LEU A 70 0.92 -1.53 51.03
C LEU A 70 -0.42 -1.40 51.77
N ILE A 71 -1.28 -2.42 51.70
CA ILE A 71 -2.61 -2.39 52.32
C ILE A 71 -2.46 -2.51 53.84
N GLY A 72 -3.02 -1.55 54.57
CA GLY A 72 -3.01 -1.54 56.04
C GLY A 72 -1.81 -0.85 56.68
N GLU A 73 -0.81 -0.46 55.88
CA GLU A 73 0.32 0.35 56.32
C GLU A 73 -0.11 1.79 56.64
N LYS A 74 0.62 2.46 57.55
CA LYS A 74 0.32 3.82 58.01
C LYS A 74 1.52 4.75 57.94
N SER A 75 1.26 6.02 57.63
CA SER A 75 2.26 7.08 57.60
C SER A 75 1.83 8.29 58.42
N ASN A 76 2.81 9.00 58.96
CA ASN A 76 2.61 10.29 59.63
C ASN A 76 2.43 11.44 58.63
N ASN A 77 2.74 11.22 57.34
CA ASN A 77 2.50 12.20 56.28
C ASN A 77 1.07 12.08 55.76
N GLN A 78 0.28 13.15 55.86
CA GLN A 78 -1.12 13.19 55.44
C GLN A 78 -1.31 12.88 53.94
N GLU A 79 -0.42 13.37 53.08
CA GLU A 79 -0.50 13.12 51.63
C GLU A 79 -0.21 11.65 51.33
N LEU A 80 0.79 11.08 52.00
CA LEU A 80 1.15 9.67 51.84
C LEU A 80 0.07 8.74 52.39
N GLN A 81 -0.54 9.07 53.53
CA GLN A 81 -1.67 8.33 54.07
C GLN A 81 -2.84 8.35 53.09
N THR A 82 -3.13 9.51 52.50
CA THR A 82 -4.18 9.64 51.46
C THR A 82 -3.86 8.76 50.24
N PHE A 83 -2.59 8.64 49.85
CA PHE A 83 -2.17 7.71 48.79
C PHE A 83 -2.41 6.25 49.19
N LEU A 84 -1.96 5.84 50.38
CA LEU A 84 -2.13 4.47 50.91
C LEU A 84 -3.61 4.08 50.99
N ASP A 85 -4.47 4.98 51.46
CA ASP A 85 -5.92 4.78 51.52
C ASP A 85 -6.55 4.56 50.12
N ASN A 86 -5.94 5.14 49.07
CA ASN A 86 -6.39 5.01 47.68
C ASN A 86 -5.75 3.83 46.93
N VAL A 87 -4.75 3.12 47.49
CA VAL A 87 -4.10 1.97 46.84
C VAL A 87 -5.09 0.91 46.35
N PRO A 88 -6.12 0.51 47.12
CA PRO A 88 -7.12 -0.45 46.65
C PRO A 88 -7.90 0.04 45.41
N VAL A 89 -8.15 1.34 45.30
CA VAL A 89 -8.82 1.95 44.15
C VAL A 89 -7.94 1.88 42.91
N TYR A 90 -6.65 2.17 43.05
CA TYR A 90 -5.68 2.04 41.96
C TYR A 90 -5.55 0.59 41.48
N MET A 91 -5.45 -0.37 42.41
CA MET A 91 -5.39 -1.80 42.06
C MET A 91 -6.66 -2.27 41.35
N ALA A 92 -7.84 -1.92 41.86
CA ALA A 92 -9.10 -2.27 41.21
C ALA A 92 -9.20 -1.68 39.79
N LYS A 93 -8.63 -0.50 39.57
CA LYS A 93 -8.56 0.14 38.26
C LYS A 93 -7.58 -0.56 37.32
N ILE A 94 -6.38 -0.91 37.78
CA ILE A 94 -5.39 -1.68 37.02
C ILE A 94 -6.01 -3.02 36.62
N LYS A 95 -6.64 -3.74 37.56
CA LYS A 95 -7.37 -4.98 37.26
C LYS A 95 -8.42 -4.81 36.16
N ARG A 96 -9.22 -3.73 36.19
CA ARG A 96 -10.21 -3.45 35.12
C ARG A 96 -9.55 -3.26 33.75
N ILE A 97 -8.37 -2.64 33.68
CA ILE A 97 -7.60 -2.47 32.43
C ILE A 97 -7.20 -3.84 31.87
N HIS A 98 -6.69 -4.75 32.71
CA HIS A 98 -6.31 -6.10 32.30
C HIS A 98 -7.51 -6.94 31.85
N VAL A 99 -8.63 -6.87 32.58
CA VAL A 99 -9.87 -7.55 32.19
C VAL A 99 -10.39 -7.02 30.85
N ALA A 100 -10.44 -5.70 30.67
CA ALA A 100 -10.85 -5.10 29.40
C ALA A 100 -9.91 -5.48 28.25
N ALA A 101 -8.61 -5.59 28.50
CA ALA A 101 -7.63 -6.05 27.51
C ALA A 101 -7.80 -7.52 27.13
N ARG A 102 -8.17 -8.39 28.08
CA ARG A 102 -8.49 -9.80 27.85
C ARG A 102 -9.79 -9.99 27.08
N GLU A 103 -10.83 -9.26 27.45
CA GLU A 103 -12.16 -9.33 26.84
C GLU A 103 -12.25 -8.58 25.49
N GLY A 104 -11.30 -7.67 25.22
CA GLY A 104 -11.31 -6.85 24.02
C GLY A 104 -12.22 -5.62 24.10
N SER A 105 -12.71 -5.26 25.28
CA SER A 105 -13.56 -4.08 25.49
C SER A 105 -12.76 -2.78 25.42
N LEU A 106 -12.62 -2.23 24.21
CA LEU A 106 -11.92 -0.96 23.99
C LEU A 106 -12.56 0.20 24.77
N ARG A 107 -13.88 0.20 24.93
CA ARG A 107 -14.61 1.25 25.66
C ARG A 107 -14.28 1.24 27.15
N ASP A 108 -14.29 0.07 27.78
CA ASP A 108 -13.99 -0.05 29.21
C ASP A 108 -12.50 0.21 29.48
N LEU A 109 -11.64 -0.23 28.56
CA LEU A 109 -10.21 0.08 28.57
C LEU A 109 -9.99 1.60 28.57
N GLN A 110 -10.61 2.32 27.63
CA GLN A 110 -10.51 3.78 27.52
C GLN A 110 -11.06 4.51 28.74
N ALA A 111 -12.15 4.02 29.33
CA ALA A 111 -12.72 4.59 30.55
C ALA A 111 -11.81 4.39 31.77
N ALA A 112 -11.07 3.27 31.82
CA ALA A 112 -10.15 2.96 32.91
C ALA A 112 -8.75 3.60 32.73
N LEU A 113 -8.30 3.87 31.50
CA LEU A 113 -7.01 4.50 31.19
C LEU A 113 -7.09 6.03 31.18
N ASP A 114 -7.16 6.64 32.37
CA ASP A 114 -7.10 8.09 32.54
C ASP A 114 -5.68 8.65 32.70
N ARG A 115 -4.72 7.81 33.13
CA ARG A 115 -3.31 8.17 33.34
C ARG A 115 -2.40 7.26 32.53
N ARG A 116 -1.36 7.86 31.93
CA ARG A 116 -0.36 7.18 31.12
C ARG A 116 0.32 6.00 31.83
N LYS A 117 0.70 6.19 33.11
CA LYS A 117 1.40 5.16 33.91
C LYS A 117 0.59 3.85 34.07
N PHE A 118 -0.75 3.86 33.94
CA PHE A 118 -1.54 2.64 34.02
C PHE A 118 -1.45 1.75 32.77
N ALA A 119 -0.97 2.26 31.63
CA ALA A 119 -0.87 1.48 30.39
C ALA A 119 0.19 0.37 30.48
N VAL A 120 1.18 0.53 31.36
CA VAL A 120 2.27 -0.44 31.61
C VAL A 120 2.11 -1.20 32.92
N ALA A 121 1.05 -0.91 33.69
CA ALA A 121 0.87 -1.45 35.03
C ALA A 121 0.59 -2.96 35.02
N ARG A 122 1.21 -3.69 35.93
CA ARG A 122 1.08 -5.14 36.13
C ARG A 122 0.00 -5.44 37.16
N ASP A 123 -0.63 -6.61 37.02
CA ASP A 123 -1.68 -7.07 37.94
C ASP A 123 -1.56 -8.57 38.19
N ASN A 124 -2.01 -9.03 39.36
CA ASN A 124 -1.97 -10.44 39.75
C ASN A 124 -2.92 -11.32 38.91
N VAL A 125 -3.94 -10.74 38.25
CA VAL A 125 -4.81 -11.46 37.31
C VAL A 125 -4.06 -11.88 36.05
N SER A 126 -2.95 -11.21 35.74
CA SER A 126 -2.11 -11.49 34.58
C SER A 126 -0.83 -12.20 35.04
N PRO A 127 -0.63 -13.49 34.69
CA PRO A 127 0.53 -14.27 35.11
C PRO A 127 1.83 -13.63 34.62
N ASN A 128 2.94 -14.02 35.26
CA ASN A 128 4.30 -13.64 34.84
C ASN A 128 4.52 -12.12 34.73
N GLY A 129 3.76 -11.30 35.46
CA GLY A 129 3.90 -9.84 35.41
C GLY A 129 3.61 -9.24 34.03
N ALA A 130 2.77 -9.90 33.23
CA ALA A 130 2.38 -9.44 31.91
C ALA A 130 1.69 -8.05 31.98
N SER A 131 2.03 -7.16 31.05
CA SER A 131 1.38 -5.86 30.88
C SER A 131 0.05 -5.98 30.12
N PRO A 132 -0.84 -4.96 30.15
CA PRO A 132 -2.11 -5.00 29.41
C PRO A 132 -1.94 -5.29 27.92
N LEU A 133 -0.82 -4.83 27.32
CA LEU A 133 -0.53 -5.12 25.90
C LEU A 133 -0.18 -6.59 25.66
N HIS A 134 0.56 -7.25 26.56
CA HIS A 134 0.79 -8.69 26.47
C HIS A 134 -0.53 -9.47 26.49
N VAL A 135 -1.43 -9.10 27.41
CA VAL A 135 -2.76 -9.72 27.52
C VAL A 135 -3.53 -9.54 26.20
N ALA A 136 -3.61 -8.31 25.70
CA ALA A 136 -4.33 -8.02 24.47
C ALA A 136 -3.79 -8.81 23.25
N VAL A 137 -2.47 -9.04 23.19
CA VAL A 137 -1.83 -9.86 22.14
C VAL A 137 -2.12 -11.34 22.34
N ALA A 138 -1.99 -11.86 23.56
CA ALA A 138 -2.24 -13.27 23.89
C ALA A 138 -3.66 -13.74 23.53
N PHE A 139 -4.63 -12.84 23.69
CA PHE A 139 -6.05 -13.05 23.36
C PHE A 139 -6.45 -12.43 22.00
N GLY A 140 -5.47 -11.96 21.22
CA GLY A 140 -5.62 -11.29 19.94
C GLY A 140 -6.80 -10.33 19.83
N ARG A 141 -6.75 -9.27 20.65
CA ARG A 141 -7.68 -8.14 20.64
C ARG A 141 -7.11 -6.97 19.83
N THR A 142 -7.22 -7.00 18.50
CA THR A 142 -6.62 -6.00 17.59
C THR A 142 -6.93 -4.56 17.97
N SER A 143 -8.19 -4.24 18.26
CA SER A 143 -8.61 -2.88 18.61
C SER A 143 -7.92 -2.36 19.88
N VAL A 144 -7.74 -3.22 20.88
CA VAL A 144 -7.01 -2.90 22.11
C VAL A 144 -5.51 -2.76 21.84
N VAL A 145 -4.92 -3.69 21.08
CA VAL A 145 -3.49 -3.64 20.69
C VAL A 145 -3.18 -2.33 19.99
N ARG A 146 -3.98 -1.94 18.98
CA ARG A 146 -3.81 -0.66 18.27
C ARG A 146 -3.92 0.54 19.20
N TYR A 147 -4.90 0.52 20.10
CA TYR A 147 -5.10 1.63 21.04
C TYR A 147 -3.93 1.77 22.00
N LEU A 148 -3.50 0.69 22.65
CA LEU A 148 -2.39 0.70 23.61
C LEU A 148 -1.07 1.07 22.95
N ALA A 149 -0.65 0.33 21.92
CA ALA A 149 0.64 0.57 21.26
C ALA A 149 0.66 1.88 20.46
N GLY A 150 -0.48 2.32 19.92
CA GLY A 150 -0.60 3.59 19.20
C GLY A 150 -0.65 4.82 20.10
N ARG A 151 -1.33 4.75 21.26
CA ARG A 151 -1.42 5.87 22.21
C ARG A 151 -0.23 5.93 23.17
N PHE A 152 0.29 4.77 23.55
CA PHE A 152 1.34 4.60 24.56
C PHE A 152 2.47 3.76 23.97
N PRO A 153 3.33 4.35 23.11
CA PRO A 153 4.39 3.60 22.42
C PRO A 153 5.33 2.85 23.38
N GLU A 154 5.52 3.33 24.61
CA GLU A 154 6.31 2.65 25.63
C GLU A 154 5.82 1.22 25.94
N THR A 155 4.54 0.93 25.71
CA THR A 155 3.95 -0.38 26.02
C THR A 155 4.54 -1.52 25.19
N VAL A 156 5.05 -1.24 23.98
CA VAL A 156 5.58 -2.26 23.06
C VAL A 156 6.94 -2.83 23.49
N HIS A 157 7.64 -2.13 24.40
CA HIS A 157 8.95 -2.53 24.91
C HIS A 157 8.90 -3.04 26.36
N VAL A 158 7.72 -3.09 26.98
CA VAL A 158 7.59 -3.60 28.36
C VAL A 158 7.91 -5.08 28.39
N GLU A 159 8.69 -5.50 29.37
CA GLU A 159 9.05 -6.91 29.58
C GLU A 159 8.20 -7.54 30.69
N ASP A 160 7.88 -8.82 30.55
CA ASP A 160 7.30 -9.68 31.59
C ASP A 160 8.38 -10.15 32.61
N THR A 161 8.04 -11.01 33.56
CA THR A 161 9.00 -11.56 34.54
C THR A 161 10.07 -12.45 33.92
N ASN A 162 9.89 -12.91 32.69
CA ASN A 162 10.84 -13.73 31.93
C ASN A 162 11.67 -12.90 30.93
N GLY A 163 11.52 -11.57 30.90
CA GLY A 163 12.21 -10.69 29.94
C GLY A 163 11.55 -10.68 28.56
N ARG A 164 10.34 -11.24 28.41
CA ARG A 164 9.62 -11.30 27.14
C ARG A 164 8.81 -10.03 26.94
N THR A 165 8.85 -9.51 25.73
CA THR A 165 8.06 -8.36 25.27
C THR A 165 6.74 -8.81 24.62
N PRO A 166 5.77 -7.91 24.35
CA PRO A 166 4.55 -8.26 23.62
C PRO A 166 4.82 -8.87 22.24
N LEU A 167 5.96 -8.53 21.62
CA LEU A 167 6.37 -9.11 20.33
C LEU A 167 6.75 -10.60 20.46
N HIS A 168 7.30 -11.04 21.60
CA HIS A 168 7.54 -12.46 21.86
C HIS A 168 6.22 -13.24 21.92
N TYR A 169 5.20 -12.67 22.57
CA TYR A 169 3.87 -13.27 22.66
C TYR A 169 3.22 -13.35 21.27
N ALA A 170 3.37 -12.32 20.45
CA ALA A 170 2.87 -12.33 19.08
C ALA A 170 3.55 -13.39 18.20
N ALA A 171 4.82 -13.71 18.44
CA ALA A 171 5.58 -14.68 17.65
C ALA A 171 5.08 -16.13 17.75
N VAL A 172 4.33 -16.45 18.81
CA VAL A 172 3.79 -17.81 19.03
C VAL A 172 2.33 -17.96 18.62
N LEU A 173 1.67 -16.88 18.19
CA LEU A 173 0.29 -16.91 17.73
C LEU A 173 0.16 -17.64 16.40
N ARG A 174 -0.99 -18.29 16.19
CA ARG A 174 -1.34 -18.99 14.94
C ARG A 174 -2.14 -18.08 14.01
N ASP A 175 -1.53 -16.96 13.64
CA ASP A 175 -2.17 -15.84 12.92
C ASP A 175 -1.39 -15.41 11.66
N ASN A 176 -0.54 -16.31 11.14
CA ASN A 176 0.41 -16.03 10.05
C ASN A 176 1.34 -14.83 10.32
N GLY A 177 1.61 -14.52 11.59
CA GLY A 177 2.45 -13.41 12.00
C GLY A 177 1.74 -12.05 11.98
N HIS A 178 0.41 -12.02 11.94
CA HIS A 178 -0.37 -10.78 11.91
C HIS A 178 -0.04 -9.81 13.05
N TYR A 179 -0.12 -10.26 14.31
CA TYR A 179 0.22 -9.43 15.47
C TYR A 179 1.71 -9.11 15.53
N TYR A 180 2.57 -10.02 15.05
CA TYR A 180 4.00 -9.80 14.99
C TYR A 180 4.32 -8.62 14.04
N ASN A 181 3.72 -8.63 12.86
CA ASN A 181 3.85 -7.58 11.87
C ASN A 181 3.22 -6.28 12.39
N LEU A 182 2.01 -6.33 12.97
CA LEU A 182 1.33 -5.16 13.53
C LEU A 182 2.17 -4.46 14.59
N LEU A 183 2.73 -5.19 15.56
CA LEU A 183 3.57 -4.62 16.61
C LEU A 183 4.88 -4.06 16.05
N THR A 184 5.49 -4.74 15.08
CA THR A 184 6.70 -4.25 14.40
C THR A 184 6.42 -2.91 13.69
N HIS A 185 5.28 -2.79 12.99
CA HIS A 185 4.83 -1.54 12.37
C HIS A 185 4.47 -0.43 13.38
N LEU A 186 4.21 -0.79 14.63
CA LEU A 186 3.97 0.13 15.75
C LEU A 186 5.24 0.45 16.54
N GLY A 187 6.41 -0.04 16.12
CA GLY A 187 7.72 0.30 16.68
C GLY A 187 8.31 -0.71 17.64
N ALA A 188 7.75 -1.93 17.74
CA ALA A 188 8.34 -2.99 18.56
C ALA A 188 9.73 -3.40 18.04
N ASP A 189 10.72 -3.52 18.94
CA ASP A 189 12.07 -3.96 18.60
C ASP A 189 12.15 -5.49 18.60
N ASN A 190 12.58 -6.06 17.47
CA ASN A 190 12.72 -7.50 17.29
C ASN A 190 14.07 -8.07 17.77
N ARG A 191 14.96 -7.23 18.30
CA ARG A 191 16.30 -7.61 18.78
C ARG A 191 16.38 -7.84 20.28
N ILE A 192 15.35 -7.42 21.03
CA ILE A 192 15.29 -7.62 22.49
C ILE A 192 15.30 -9.13 22.77
N LYS A 193 16.11 -9.55 23.74
CA LYS A 193 16.23 -10.96 24.14
C LYS A 193 15.58 -11.20 25.48
N ASP A 194 14.89 -12.31 25.62
CA ASP A 194 14.36 -12.76 26.91
C ASP A 194 15.47 -13.29 27.83
N LYS A 195 15.12 -13.71 29.05
CA LYS A 195 16.08 -14.26 30.03
C LYS A 195 16.73 -15.57 29.58
N LEU A 196 16.18 -16.25 28.57
CA LEU A 196 16.78 -17.42 27.94
C LEU A 196 17.74 -17.05 26.80
N GLY A 197 17.86 -15.75 26.49
CA GLY A 197 18.71 -15.23 25.42
C GLY A 197 18.09 -15.29 24.03
N ASN A 198 16.80 -15.62 23.92
CA ASN A 198 16.09 -15.79 22.65
C ASN A 198 15.39 -14.50 22.23
N THR A 199 15.35 -14.22 20.93
CA THR A 199 14.61 -13.07 20.37
C THR A 199 13.16 -13.45 20.04
N PRO A 200 12.25 -12.47 19.82
CA PRO A 200 10.90 -12.76 19.33
C PRO A 200 10.90 -13.62 18.07
N ALA A 201 11.79 -13.30 17.11
CA ALA A 201 11.90 -14.01 15.85
C ALA A 201 12.27 -15.49 16.02
N PHE A 202 13.01 -15.87 17.08
CA PHE A 202 13.35 -17.26 17.36
C PHE A 202 12.09 -18.12 17.59
N TYR A 203 11.11 -17.57 18.32
CA TYR A 203 9.87 -18.27 18.67
C TYR A 203 8.91 -18.43 17.49
N THR A 204 9.08 -17.70 16.39
CA THR A 204 8.30 -17.93 15.15
C THR A 204 8.59 -19.31 14.54
N LYS A 205 9.80 -19.85 14.74
CA LYS A 205 10.24 -21.15 14.20
C LYS A 205 10.31 -22.24 15.27
N ASN A 206 10.62 -21.88 16.52
CA ASN A 206 10.88 -22.82 17.61
C ASN A 206 9.84 -22.67 18.73
N GLN A 207 8.69 -23.34 18.57
CA GLN A 207 7.56 -23.25 19.50
C GLN A 207 7.49 -24.39 20.54
N GLN A 208 8.59 -25.13 20.75
CA GLN A 208 8.59 -26.24 21.71
C GLN A 208 8.49 -25.75 23.16
N ASP A 209 9.36 -24.82 23.55
CA ASP A 209 9.47 -24.33 24.92
C ASP A 209 8.50 -23.18 25.24
N PHE A 210 8.02 -22.48 24.21
CA PHE A 210 7.07 -21.39 24.32
C PHE A 210 6.13 -21.43 23.12
N ASN A 211 4.84 -21.66 23.38
CA ASN A 211 3.78 -21.66 22.38
C ASN A 211 2.52 -21.00 22.93
N HIS A 212 1.62 -20.61 22.03
CA HIS A 212 0.37 -19.93 22.40
C HIS A 212 -0.50 -20.73 23.38
N ARG A 213 -0.51 -22.07 23.27
CA ARG A 213 -1.26 -22.92 24.20
C ARG A 213 -0.72 -22.85 25.63
N LEU A 214 0.61 -22.80 25.79
CA LEU A 214 1.23 -22.58 27.10
C LEU A 214 0.89 -21.20 27.64
N VAL A 215 0.93 -20.16 26.81
CA VAL A 215 0.49 -18.81 27.20
C VAL A 215 -0.94 -18.85 27.72
N LEU A 216 -1.89 -19.36 26.94
CA LEU A 216 -3.30 -19.44 27.36
C LEU A 216 -3.50 -20.28 28.63
N LYS A 217 -2.74 -21.35 28.80
CA LYS A 217 -2.74 -22.15 30.04
C LYS A 217 -2.34 -21.32 31.26
N GLU A 218 -1.28 -20.53 31.16
CA GLU A 218 -0.85 -19.64 32.24
C GLU A 218 -1.95 -18.62 32.60
N PHE A 219 -2.70 -18.13 31.60
CA PHE A 219 -3.84 -17.23 31.80
C PHE A 219 -5.14 -17.94 32.26
N GLY A 220 -5.12 -19.27 32.42
CA GLY A 220 -6.29 -20.08 32.77
C GLY A 220 -7.38 -20.06 31.69
N ALA A 221 -6.99 -20.06 30.42
CA ALA A 221 -7.87 -19.88 29.25
C ALA A 221 -7.63 -20.92 28.15
N GLU A 222 -7.34 -22.19 28.51
CA GLU A 222 -7.01 -23.23 27.53
C GLU A 222 -8.10 -23.42 26.46
N ASP A 223 -9.38 -23.18 26.80
CA ASP A 223 -10.52 -23.29 25.87
C ASP A 223 -10.48 -22.27 24.71
N HIS A 224 -9.69 -21.20 24.82
CA HIS A 224 -9.58 -20.16 23.78
C HIS A 224 -8.49 -20.47 22.73
N ALA A 225 -7.82 -21.63 22.84
CA ALA A 225 -6.74 -22.00 21.92
C ALA A 225 -7.20 -22.15 20.46
N ASP A 226 -8.48 -22.48 20.26
CA ASP A 226 -9.05 -22.68 18.93
C ASP A 226 -9.56 -21.37 18.28
N GLU A 227 -9.63 -20.24 19.02
CA GLU A 227 -10.00 -18.93 18.44
C GLU A 227 -8.97 -18.45 17.40
N PHE A 228 -7.73 -18.91 17.50
CA PHE A 228 -6.64 -18.66 16.56
C PHE A 228 -6.40 -19.91 15.72
N GLY A 229 -7.03 -19.99 14.55
CA GLY A 229 -6.74 -21.03 13.56
C GLY A 229 -7.67 -22.24 13.51
N SER A 230 -8.95 -22.13 13.92
CA SER A 230 -9.95 -23.20 13.64
C SER A 230 -10.36 -23.33 12.16
N ASN A 231 -9.76 -22.56 11.25
CA ASN A 231 -10.09 -22.70 9.83
C ASN A 231 -9.43 -23.97 9.29
N ASN A 232 -10.27 -24.96 8.99
CA ASN A 232 -10.00 -26.20 8.26
C ASN A 232 -9.45 -25.99 6.82
N VAL A 233 -8.63 -24.96 6.58
CA VAL A 233 -7.91 -24.77 5.31
C VAL A 233 -6.43 -24.91 5.65
N SER A 234 -5.89 -26.11 5.51
CA SER A 234 -4.55 -26.51 5.93
C SER A 234 -3.38 -25.77 5.25
N GLU A 235 -3.62 -24.66 4.53
CA GLU A 235 -2.65 -23.95 3.69
C GLU A 235 -2.81 -22.42 3.62
N ASP A 236 -3.67 -21.79 4.45
CA ASP A 236 -3.79 -20.32 4.44
C ASP A 236 -2.56 -19.65 5.05
N LEU A 237 -1.72 -19.04 4.18
CA LEU A 237 -0.48 -18.34 4.55
C LEU A 237 -0.58 -16.81 4.39
N TRP A 238 -1.72 -16.30 3.92
CA TRP A 238 -1.83 -14.91 3.43
C TRP A 238 -2.78 -14.07 4.28
N SER A 239 -3.79 -14.68 4.90
CA SER A 239 -4.73 -13.98 5.76
C SER A 239 -4.18 -13.83 7.18
N ALA A 240 -4.84 -13.00 7.99
CA ALA A 240 -4.56 -12.88 9.42
C ALA A 240 -5.06 -14.09 10.26
N CYS A 241 -5.68 -15.09 9.63
CA CYS A 241 -6.42 -16.18 10.28
C CYS A 241 -7.50 -15.70 11.27
N LYS A 242 -7.96 -14.45 11.12
CA LYS A 242 -9.05 -13.83 11.89
C LYS A 242 -9.87 -12.89 11.00
N ASN A 243 -11.09 -12.64 11.44
CA ASN A 243 -11.97 -11.64 10.84
C ASN A 243 -11.71 -10.24 11.44
N LEU A 244 -12.05 -9.22 10.68
CA LEU A 244 -12.19 -7.85 11.14
C LEU A 244 -13.33 -7.79 12.16
N ASP A 245 -12.99 -7.34 13.37
CA ASP A 245 -13.85 -7.25 14.56
C ASP A 245 -14.12 -5.78 14.97
N ASP A 246 -13.63 -4.81 14.20
CA ASP A 246 -13.85 -3.38 14.42
C ASP A 246 -15.22 -2.95 13.83
N GLU A 247 -16.23 -2.83 14.70
CA GLU A 247 -17.60 -2.41 14.37
C GLU A 247 -17.67 -1.03 13.68
N ASP A 248 -16.81 -0.08 14.08
CA ASP A 248 -16.76 1.24 13.46
C ASP A 248 -16.24 1.13 12.03
N MET A 249 -15.19 0.32 11.81
CA MET A 249 -14.64 0.07 10.48
C MET A 249 -15.61 -0.71 9.60
N ILE A 250 -16.32 -1.71 10.12
CA ILE A 250 -17.37 -2.44 9.39
C ILE A 250 -18.47 -1.47 8.96
N THR A 251 -18.90 -0.57 9.86
CA THR A 251 -19.87 0.48 9.54
C THR A 251 -19.35 1.43 8.45
N VAL A 252 -18.06 1.77 8.46
CA VAL A 252 -17.42 2.57 7.40
C VAL A 252 -17.41 1.81 6.08
N LEU A 253 -17.12 0.52 6.07
CA LEU A 253 -17.16 -0.30 4.86
C LEU A 253 -18.57 -0.34 4.25
N GLU A 254 -19.61 -0.50 5.05
CA GLU A 254 -21.01 -0.45 4.58
C GLU A 254 -21.34 0.91 3.94
N LYS A 255 -20.88 2.01 4.54
CA LYS A 255 -20.98 3.35 3.94
C LYS A 255 -20.19 3.43 2.62
N CYS A 256 -18.99 2.86 2.55
CA CYS A 256 -18.19 2.82 1.33
C CYS A 256 -18.92 2.08 0.20
N PHE A 257 -19.57 0.95 0.49
CA PHE A 257 -20.39 0.22 -0.47
C PHE A 257 -21.51 1.11 -1.04
N THR A 258 -22.23 1.83 -0.17
CA THR A 258 -23.27 2.77 -0.63
C THR A 258 -22.71 3.96 -1.41
N VAL A 259 -21.50 4.46 -1.12
CA VAL A 259 -20.87 5.53 -1.90
C VAL A 259 -20.49 5.06 -3.30
N ILE A 260 -19.92 3.85 -3.42
CA ILE A 260 -19.52 3.28 -4.71
C ILE A 260 -20.74 3.08 -5.63
N HIS A 261 -21.88 2.63 -5.08
CA HIS A 261 -23.11 2.38 -5.84
C HIS A 261 -24.03 3.61 -5.97
N GLY A 262 -24.07 4.46 -4.93
CA GLY A 262 -24.96 5.60 -4.78
C GLY A 262 -24.60 6.81 -5.66
N ARG A 263 -23.40 6.82 -6.27
CA ARG A 263 -23.07 7.73 -7.38
C ARG A 263 -24.01 7.59 -8.58
N ARG A 264 -24.87 6.56 -8.64
CA ARG A 264 -25.99 6.47 -9.59
C ARG A 264 -27.20 7.36 -9.27
N ASN A 265 -27.48 7.70 -8.00
CA ASN A 265 -28.80 8.23 -7.61
C ASN A 265 -28.87 9.74 -7.35
N SER A 266 -27.77 10.47 -7.22
CA SER A 266 -27.82 11.94 -7.03
C SER A 266 -28.13 12.72 -8.32
N ASN A 267 -28.11 12.06 -9.49
CA ASN A 267 -28.38 12.70 -10.79
C ASN A 267 -29.72 12.26 -11.41
N ALA A 268 -30.56 11.50 -10.69
CA ALA A 268 -31.89 11.11 -11.13
C ALA A 268 -33.00 12.11 -10.75
N ILE A 269 -32.68 13.20 -10.04
CA ILE A 269 -33.62 14.29 -9.74
C ILE A 269 -33.02 15.58 -10.27
N SER A 270 -33.14 15.78 -11.58
CA SER A 270 -33.24 17.07 -12.31
C SER A 270 -33.35 16.81 -13.82
N ALA A 271 -34.17 15.84 -14.23
CA ALA A 271 -34.56 15.69 -15.64
C ALA A 271 -35.72 16.65 -15.95
N SER A 272 -35.48 17.95 -15.80
CA SER A 272 -36.40 19.01 -16.24
C SER A 272 -35.71 20.37 -16.31
N SER A 273 -34.57 20.44 -17.00
CA SER A 273 -34.16 21.70 -17.62
C SER A 273 -33.28 21.40 -18.83
N VAL A 274 -33.69 21.98 -19.96
CA VAL A 274 -33.03 21.90 -21.26
C VAL A 274 -31.58 22.34 -21.09
N SER A 275 -30.64 21.40 -21.15
CA SER A 275 -29.20 21.68 -21.15
C SER A 275 -28.57 21.10 -22.41
N THR A 276 -27.82 21.96 -23.10
CA THR A 276 -27.17 21.77 -24.39
C THR A 276 -26.20 20.59 -24.41
N VAL A 277 -26.21 19.86 -25.52
CA VAL A 277 -25.48 18.59 -25.83
C VAL A 277 -23.97 18.61 -25.50
N SER A 278 -23.34 19.78 -25.38
CA SER A 278 -21.91 19.93 -25.08
C SER A 278 -21.52 19.51 -23.64
N SER A 279 -22.45 19.52 -22.68
CA SER A 279 -22.16 19.14 -21.27
C SER A 279 -22.32 17.65 -20.96
N GLN A 280 -22.96 16.86 -21.84
CA GLN A 280 -23.07 15.41 -21.67
C GLN A 280 -21.74 14.70 -21.98
N VAL A 281 -20.95 15.25 -22.91
CA VAL A 281 -19.68 14.65 -23.34
C VAL A 281 -18.63 14.73 -22.23
N ALA A 282 -18.57 15.77 -21.39
CA ALA A 282 -17.60 15.79 -20.28
C ALA A 282 -17.91 14.78 -19.16
N HIS A 283 -19.17 14.38 -18.98
CA HIS A 283 -19.61 13.49 -17.90
C HIS A 283 -19.50 11.98 -18.21
N VAL A 284 -19.36 11.61 -19.48
CA VAL A 284 -19.24 10.19 -19.91
C VAL A 284 -17.81 9.67 -19.79
N TYR A 285 -16.79 10.52 -19.99
CA TYR A 285 -15.38 10.08 -20.04
C TYR A 285 -14.72 9.95 -18.66
N ASN A 286 -15.19 10.69 -17.64
CA ASN A 286 -14.71 10.56 -16.24
C ASN A 286 -15.29 9.35 -15.49
N ASN A 287 -16.14 8.53 -16.13
CA ASN A 287 -16.94 7.50 -15.45
C ASN A 287 -16.61 6.05 -15.85
N MET A 288 -15.73 5.78 -16.82
CA MET A 288 -15.49 4.39 -17.26
C MET A 288 -14.87 3.51 -16.16
N SER A 289 -13.96 4.05 -15.35
CA SER A 289 -13.27 3.23 -14.34
C SER A 289 -14.05 3.11 -13.03
N ALA A 290 -14.70 4.19 -12.60
CA ALA A 290 -15.69 4.16 -11.51
C ALA A 290 -16.85 3.22 -11.85
N THR A 291 -17.21 3.06 -13.14
CA THR A 291 -18.21 2.08 -13.56
C THR A 291 -17.70 0.64 -13.56
N ILE A 292 -16.42 0.34 -13.83
CA ILE A 292 -15.93 -1.04 -13.69
C ILE A 292 -16.07 -1.48 -12.24
N LEU A 293 -15.56 -0.68 -11.30
CA LEU A 293 -15.64 -0.99 -9.87
C LEU A 293 -17.10 -1.15 -9.42
N SER A 294 -17.97 -0.17 -9.70
CA SER A 294 -19.38 -0.24 -9.28
C SER A 294 -20.19 -1.34 -9.99
N LYS A 295 -19.78 -1.79 -11.19
CA LYS A 295 -20.44 -2.87 -11.93
C LYS A 295 -20.03 -4.25 -11.42
N GLN A 296 -18.77 -4.42 -11.00
CA GLN A 296 -18.23 -5.71 -10.59
C GLN A 296 -18.45 -6.02 -9.10
N ILE A 297 -18.61 -5.00 -8.25
CA ILE A 297 -18.87 -5.22 -6.82
C ILE A 297 -20.34 -5.58 -6.60
N LYS A 298 -20.62 -6.87 -6.39
CA LYS A 298 -21.93 -7.35 -5.96
C LYS A 298 -22.04 -7.32 -4.44
N ARG A 299 -23.26 -7.18 -3.91
CA ARG A 299 -23.53 -7.24 -2.46
C ARG A 299 -23.03 -8.55 -1.83
N SER A 300 -23.27 -9.68 -2.50
CA SER A 300 -22.81 -10.99 -2.06
C SER A 300 -21.30 -11.04 -1.90
N THR A 301 -20.55 -10.61 -2.93
CA THR A 301 -19.08 -10.56 -2.90
C THR A 301 -18.59 -9.63 -1.78
N PHE A 302 -19.20 -8.45 -1.64
CA PHE A 302 -18.84 -7.50 -0.59
C PHE A 302 -19.02 -8.10 0.81
N ASP A 303 -20.16 -8.74 1.08
CA ASP A 303 -20.42 -9.39 2.37
C ASP A 303 -19.43 -10.52 2.66
N THR A 304 -18.97 -11.25 1.64
CA THR A 304 -17.92 -12.28 1.78
C THR A 304 -16.56 -11.69 2.15
N VAL A 305 -16.17 -10.56 1.57
CA VAL A 305 -14.80 -10.03 1.73
C VAL A 305 -14.66 -8.93 2.77
N LYS A 306 -15.76 -8.29 3.23
CA LYS A 306 -15.70 -7.11 4.11
C LYS A 306 -15.05 -7.38 5.47
N LEU A 307 -15.06 -8.63 5.92
CA LEU A 307 -14.44 -9.04 7.19
C LEU A 307 -13.03 -9.60 7.03
N LYS A 308 -12.51 -9.75 5.81
CA LYS A 308 -11.19 -10.35 5.60
C LYS A 308 -10.06 -9.37 5.95
N LEU A 309 -8.94 -9.94 6.39
CA LEU A 309 -7.71 -9.23 6.74
C LEU A 309 -6.49 -9.96 6.16
N THR A 310 -5.50 -9.23 5.64
CA THR A 310 -4.20 -9.81 5.29
C THR A 310 -3.35 -10.03 6.54
N LYS A 311 -2.31 -10.87 6.42
CA LYS A 311 -1.28 -11.04 7.47
C LYS A 311 -0.52 -9.74 7.78
N LEU A 312 -0.59 -8.74 6.91
CA LEU A 312 -0.06 -7.39 7.13
C LEU A 312 -1.12 -6.40 7.60
N ASP A 313 -2.29 -6.92 8.01
CA ASP A 313 -3.35 -6.17 8.68
C ASP A 313 -4.03 -5.11 7.78
N HIS A 314 -4.07 -5.38 6.48
CA HIS A 314 -4.85 -4.59 5.53
C HIS A 314 -6.24 -5.20 5.31
N ASN A 315 -7.25 -4.32 5.19
CA ASN A 315 -8.64 -4.70 4.96
C ASN A 315 -9.18 -4.13 3.64
N LEU A 316 -10.45 -4.40 3.32
CA LEU A 316 -11.06 -3.93 2.08
C LEU A 316 -11.01 -2.39 1.89
N TYR A 317 -11.02 -1.61 2.97
CA TYR A 317 -10.92 -0.15 2.89
C TYR A 317 -9.54 0.31 2.42
N ASP A 318 -8.47 -0.42 2.74
CA ASP A 318 -7.14 -0.18 2.20
C ASP A 318 -7.08 -0.33 0.69
N ILE A 319 -7.95 -1.16 0.13
CA ILE A 319 -8.01 -1.43 -1.30
C ILE A 319 -8.82 -0.34 -2.01
N ILE A 320 -10.01 -0.02 -1.49
CA ILE A 320 -11.01 0.81 -2.20
C ILE A 320 -10.95 2.31 -1.90
N TRP A 321 -10.11 2.74 -0.97
CA TRP A 321 -10.10 4.15 -0.55
C TRP A 321 -9.90 5.18 -1.67
N PRO A 322 -9.14 4.93 -2.76
CA PRO A 322 -9.02 5.91 -3.83
C PRO A 322 -10.38 6.27 -4.44
N SER A 323 -11.33 5.33 -4.44
CA SER A 323 -12.70 5.57 -4.94
C SER A 323 -13.61 6.31 -3.97
N VAL A 324 -13.43 6.11 -2.66
CA VAL A 324 -14.41 6.55 -1.64
C VAL A 324 -13.98 7.75 -0.83
N LYS A 325 -12.67 8.04 -0.75
CA LYS A 325 -12.17 9.18 0.02
C LYS A 325 -12.29 10.47 -0.80
N LYS A 326 -12.80 11.52 -0.16
CA LYS A 326 -12.78 12.87 -0.72
C LYS A 326 -11.37 13.43 -0.59
N LEU A 327 -10.60 13.37 -1.68
CA LEU A 327 -9.30 14.02 -1.78
C LEU A 327 -9.43 15.54 -2.00
N PRO A 328 -8.35 16.32 -1.80
CA PRO A 328 -8.33 17.73 -2.14
C PRO A 328 -8.89 17.98 -3.55
N THR A 329 -9.62 19.09 -3.71
CA THR A 329 -10.30 19.41 -4.97
C THR A 329 -9.38 19.99 -6.04
N GLU A 330 -8.08 20.09 -5.76
CA GLU A 330 -7.11 20.58 -6.73
C GLU A 330 -7.11 19.71 -7.99
N PRO A 331 -7.23 20.30 -9.18
CA PRO A 331 -7.27 19.55 -10.42
C PRO A 331 -6.05 18.64 -10.64
N SER A 332 -4.86 19.10 -10.24
CA SER A 332 -3.60 18.34 -10.31
C SER A 332 -3.67 17.01 -9.56
N ILE A 333 -4.17 17.03 -8.32
CA ILE A 333 -4.27 15.83 -7.47
C ILE A 333 -5.28 14.82 -8.05
N ARG A 334 -6.36 15.30 -8.67
CA ARG A 334 -7.33 14.41 -9.34
C ARG A 334 -6.74 13.75 -10.57
N LEU A 335 -6.03 14.51 -11.40
CA LEU A 335 -5.34 13.96 -12.57
C LEU A 335 -4.30 12.89 -12.16
N SER A 336 -3.54 13.17 -11.10
CA SER A 336 -2.63 12.20 -10.49
C SER A 336 -3.34 10.92 -10.01
N LEU A 337 -4.53 11.03 -9.41
CA LEU A 337 -5.34 9.89 -8.99
C LEU A 337 -5.79 9.01 -10.15
N GLU A 338 -6.27 9.65 -11.21
CA GLU A 338 -6.73 8.95 -12.40
C GLU A 338 -5.58 8.29 -13.15
N GLU A 339 -4.37 8.84 -13.05
CA GLU A 339 -3.17 8.28 -13.65
C GLU A 339 -2.64 7.04 -12.91
N ASP A 340 -2.46 7.10 -11.59
CA ASP A 340 -1.92 5.97 -10.83
C ASP A 340 -2.99 4.95 -10.42
N PHE A 341 -4.23 5.39 -10.17
CA PHE A 341 -5.31 4.53 -9.69
C PHE A 341 -6.55 4.67 -10.59
N PRO A 342 -6.45 4.40 -11.90
CA PRO A 342 -7.57 4.56 -12.81
C PRO A 342 -8.79 3.77 -12.35
N LEU A 343 -8.63 2.54 -11.85
CA LEU A 343 -9.73 1.71 -11.32
C LEU A 343 -10.29 2.18 -9.96
N GLY A 344 -9.67 3.19 -9.34
CA GLY A 344 -10.03 3.66 -8.01
C GLY A 344 -9.75 2.63 -6.90
N ILE A 345 -8.83 1.71 -7.14
CA ILE A 345 -8.34 0.71 -6.18
C ILE A 345 -6.82 0.68 -6.17
N VAL A 346 -6.25 0.23 -5.07
CA VAL A 346 -4.80 0.01 -4.86
C VAL A 346 -4.59 -1.30 -4.10
N ALA A 347 -3.47 -1.97 -4.32
CA ALA A 347 -3.04 -3.10 -3.50
C ALA A 347 -2.04 -2.58 -2.45
N PRO A 348 -2.43 -2.51 -1.16
CA PRO A 348 -1.56 -2.01 -0.08
C PRO A 348 -0.42 -2.98 0.29
N ASP A 349 -0.61 -4.27 -0.01
CA ASP A 349 0.37 -5.35 0.06
C ASP A 349 0.12 -6.35 -1.08
N LEU A 350 1.00 -7.33 -1.28
CA LEU A 350 0.82 -8.35 -2.33
C LEU A 350 -0.15 -9.47 -1.94
N HIS A 351 -0.42 -9.67 -0.64
CA HIS A 351 -1.30 -10.72 -0.12
C HIS A 351 -2.76 -10.48 -0.47
N VAL A 352 -3.15 -9.22 -0.71
CA VAL A 352 -4.52 -8.87 -1.10
C VAL A 352 -4.99 -9.63 -2.34
N TYR A 353 -4.09 -9.99 -3.26
CA TYR A 353 -4.43 -10.73 -4.47
C TYR A 353 -4.88 -12.17 -4.20
N LYS A 354 -4.55 -12.74 -3.03
CA LYS A 354 -5.06 -14.04 -2.56
C LYS A 354 -6.23 -13.84 -1.60
N VAL A 355 -6.09 -12.98 -0.60
CA VAL A 355 -7.11 -12.79 0.44
C VAL A 355 -8.42 -12.22 -0.12
N PHE A 356 -8.34 -11.29 -1.07
CA PHE A 356 -9.48 -10.59 -1.67
C PHE A 356 -9.70 -11.03 -3.12
N GLU A 357 -9.33 -12.25 -3.50
CA GLU A 357 -9.38 -12.70 -4.88
C GLU A 357 -10.81 -12.70 -5.46
N GLU A 358 -11.84 -12.97 -4.64
CA GLU A 358 -13.24 -12.94 -5.09
C GLU A 358 -13.70 -11.52 -5.45
N PHE A 359 -13.04 -10.52 -4.88
CA PHE A 359 -13.26 -9.10 -5.16
C PHE A 359 -12.38 -8.60 -6.31
N LEU A 360 -11.09 -8.93 -6.30
CA LEU A 360 -10.11 -8.40 -7.25
C LEU A 360 -10.16 -9.09 -8.62
N ASN A 361 -10.34 -10.42 -8.67
CA ASN A 361 -10.30 -11.17 -9.92
C ASN A 361 -11.34 -10.66 -10.94
N PRO A 362 -12.63 -10.43 -10.60
CA PRO A 362 -13.60 -9.90 -11.55
C PRO A 362 -13.24 -8.51 -12.09
N ILE A 363 -12.63 -7.66 -11.26
CA ILE A 363 -12.20 -6.31 -11.65
C ILE A 363 -11.01 -6.38 -12.60
N ILE A 364 -10.00 -7.20 -12.27
CA ILE A 364 -8.80 -7.41 -13.09
C ILE A 364 -9.20 -7.99 -14.46
N LYS A 365 -10.08 -9.00 -14.48
CA LYS A 365 -10.61 -9.59 -15.72
C LYS A 365 -11.35 -8.56 -16.56
N ALA A 366 -12.25 -7.80 -15.95
CA ALA A 366 -13.02 -6.78 -16.65
C ALA A 366 -12.14 -5.67 -17.25
N TYR A 367 -11.07 -5.27 -16.56
CA TYR A 367 -10.13 -4.27 -17.07
C TYR A 367 -9.30 -4.80 -18.25
N ASN A 368 -8.89 -6.07 -18.19
CA ASN A 368 -8.10 -6.73 -19.23
C ASN A 368 -8.95 -7.38 -20.36
N TYR A 369 -10.26 -7.09 -20.42
CA TYR A 369 -11.19 -7.64 -21.42
C TYR A 369 -11.27 -9.19 -21.45
N PHE A 370 -10.96 -9.86 -20.34
CA PHE A 370 -11.24 -11.28 -20.18
C PHE A 370 -12.73 -11.52 -19.94
N ASP A 371 -13.21 -12.69 -20.34
CA ASP A 371 -14.50 -13.18 -19.84
C ASP A 371 -14.36 -13.39 -18.32
N VAL A 372 -15.21 -12.70 -17.56
CA VAL A 372 -15.20 -12.75 -16.09
C VAL A 372 -15.39 -14.18 -15.56
N ASN A 373 -16.11 -15.02 -16.32
CA ASN A 373 -16.39 -16.40 -15.97
C ASN A 373 -15.26 -17.38 -16.36
N HIS A 374 -14.34 -16.99 -17.24
CA HIS A 374 -13.23 -17.84 -17.64
C HIS A 374 -12.10 -17.74 -16.60
N GLU A 375 -11.45 -18.86 -16.28
CA GLU A 375 -10.30 -18.86 -15.38
C GLU A 375 -9.12 -18.08 -15.96
N PHE A 376 -8.22 -17.58 -15.12
CA PHE A 376 -6.99 -17.01 -15.63
C PHE A 376 -6.16 -18.12 -16.26
N THR A 377 -5.67 -17.89 -17.47
CA THR A 377 -4.57 -18.68 -18.02
C THR A 377 -3.27 -18.33 -17.31
N ALA A 378 -2.32 -19.25 -17.27
CA ALA A 378 -0.98 -18.96 -16.77
C ALA A 378 -0.38 -17.77 -17.54
N GLN A 379 0.26 -16.85 -16.82
CA GLN A 379 1.01 -15.75 -17.40
C GLN A 379 2.21 -16.33 -18.16
N PRO A 380 2.38 -15.99 -19.45
CA PRO A 380 3.53 -16.47 -20.20
C PRO A 380 4.84 -15.93 -19.60
N PRO A 381 5.97 -16.64 -19.76
CA PRO A 381 7.26 -16.18 -19.29
C PRO A 381 7.65 -14.87 -19.99
N THR A 382 8.49 -14.08 -19.32
CA THR A 382 8.98 -12.81 -19.89
C THR A 382 9.65 -13.03 -21.23
N GLU A 383 9.28 -12.16 -22.18
CA GLU A 383 9.83 -12.17 -23.53
C GLU A 383 10.00 -10.73 -24.01
N PHE A 384 11.23 -10.25 -23.90
CA PHE A 384 11.68 -9.01 -24.54
C PHE A 384 12.36 -9.30 -25.86
N LEU A 385 12.65 -8.25 -26.64
CA LEU A 385 13.51 -8.35 -27.82
C LEU A 385 14.85 -8.99 -27.46
N SER A 386 15.26 -9.97 -28.26
CA SER A 386 16.54 -10.68 -28.11
C SER A 386 17.71 -9.70 -28.13
N ASN A 387 18.71 -9.93 -27.28
CA ASN A 387 19.87 -9.05 -27.06
C ASN A 387 20.48 -8.52 -28.37
N GLY A 388 20.38 -7.21 -28.58
CA GLY A 388 21.01 -6.48 -29.69
C GLY A 388 20.08 -6.01 -30.81
N ASN A 389 18.85 -6.53 -30.90
CA ASN A 389 17.90 -6.08 -31.92
C ASN A 389 17.22 -4.77 -31.49
N GLU A 390 17.78 -3.66 -31.93
CA GLU A 390 17.09 -2.37 -31.86
C GLU A 390 15.96 -2.33 -32.90
N VAL A 391 14.74 -2.04 -32.44
CA VAL A 391 13.59 -1.87 -33.32
C VAL A 391 13.49 -0.39 -33.64
N ASN A 392 13.67 -0.05 -34.91
CA ASN A 392 13.44 1.30 -35.41
C ASN A 392 12.01 1.40 -35.97
N LEU A 393 11.03 1.59 -35.08
CA LEU A 393 9.61 1.71 -35.46
C LEU A 393 9.13 3.13 -35.16
N ASP A 394 9.17 3.95 -36.19
CA ASP A 394 8.63 5.31 -36.18
C ASP A 394 7.20 5.33 -36.72
N LEU A 395 6.25 5.57 -35.81
CA LEU A 395 4.82 5.63 -36.11
C LEU A 395 4.41 6.96 -36.75
N ASP A 396 5.24 7.99 -36.63
CA ASP A 396 4.98 9.31 -37.20
C ASP A 396 6.27 10.00 -37.68
N PRO A 397 6.87 9.53 -38.79
CA PRO A 397 8.13 10.07 -39.30
C PRO A 397 8.11 11.55 -39.70
N HIS A 398 6.91 12.11 -39.87
CA HIS A 398 6.74 13.53 -40.19
C HIS A 398 6.49 14.40 -38.94
N GLY A 399 6.28 13.80 -37.77
CA GLY A 399 6.14 14.47 -36.47
C GLY A 399 4.90 15.35 -36.33
N ASN A 400 3.82 15.05 -37.06
CA ASN A 400 2.62 15.90 -37.12
C ASN A 400 1.48 15.44 -36.20
N LEU A 401 1.48 14.16 -35.83
CA LEU A 401 0.37 13.48 -35.16
C LEU A 401 0.75 12.98 -33.75
N VAL A 402 1.99 12.59 -33.49
CA VAL A 402 2.42 12.14 -32.16
C VAL A 402 3.04 13.30 -31.38
N ILE A 403 2.46 13.67 -30.24
CA ILE A 403 2.94 14.78 -29.39
C ILE A 403 3.92 14.28 -28.33
N THR A 404 3.59 13.18 -27.65
CA THR A 404 4.47 12.53 -26.68
C THR A 404 4.27 11.03 -26.68
N GLY A 405 5.33 10.30 -26.33
CA GLY A 405 5.27 8.88 -26.10
C GLY A 405 6.08 8.47 -24.87
N THR A 406 5.45 7.69 -24.01
CA THR A 406 6.06 7.13 -22.80
C THR A 406 5.75 5.64 -22.69
N LEU A 407 6.63 4.91 -22.03
CA LEU A 407 6.48 3.51 -21.68
C LEU A 407 6.89 3.34 -20.22
N GLU A 408 6.00 2.71 -19.46
CA GLU A 408 6.24 2.34 -18.07
C GLU A 408 6.43 0.83 -17.93
N CYS A 409 7.29 0.42 -17.00
CA CYS A 409 7.44 -0.95 -16.54
C CYS A 409 7.53 -0.98 -15.01
N MET A 410 6.85 -1.94 -14.39
CA MET A 410 6.84 -2.11 -12.93
C MET A 410 7.35 -3.47 -12.50
N ARG A 411 8.14 -3.46 -11.42
CA ARG A 411 8.64 -4.66 -10.75
C ARG A 411 8.72 -4.45 -9.24
N ASN A 412 8.49 -5.51 -8.49
CA ASN A 412 8.71 -5.58 -7.04
C ASN A 412 9.66 -6.72 -6.72
N LEU A 413 10.71 -6.45 -5.95
CA LEU A 413 11.62 -7.48 -5.45
C LEU A 413 10.87 -8.56 -4.65
N LYS A 414 11.25 -9.82 -4.86
CA LYS A 414 10.61 -11.01 -4.26
C LYS A 414 10.84 -11.15 -2.77
N GLU A 415 12.01 -10.73 -2.29
CA GLU A 415 12.43 -10.89 -0.89
C GLU A 415 11.81 -9.86 0.07
N PHE A 416 11.16 -8.83 -0.46
CA PHE A 416 10.68 -7.68 0.32
C PHE A 416 9.17 -7.48 0.13
N GLU A 417 8.48 -7.07 1.19
CA GLU A 417 7.11 -6.54 1.10
C GLU A 417 7.09 -5.21 0.32
N LEU A 418 5.91 -4.72 -0.07
CA LEU A 418 5.81 -3.44 -0.77
C LEU A 418 6.43 -2.29 0.04
N PRO A 419 6.99 -1.23 -0.61
CA PRO A 419 7.68 -0.12 0.06
C PRO A 419 6.90 0.53 1.22
N LYS A 420 5.57 0.49 1.14
CA LYS A 420 4.66 1.01 2.16
C LYS A 420 4.84 0.35 3.54
N SER A 421 5.20 -0.93 3.56
CA SER A 421 5.29 -1.78 4.76
C SER A 421 6.73 -1.99 5.24
N LEU A 422 7.71 -1.46 4.52
CA LEU A 422 9.12 -1.64 4.87
C LEU A 422 9.55 -0.74 6.02
N SER A 423 10.42 -1.28 6.87
CA SER A 423 11.19 -0.53 7.85
C SER A 423 12.22 0.39 7.17
N PRO A 424 12.76 1.40 7.88
CA PRO A 424 13.81 2.27 7.34
C PRO A 424 15.03 1.51 6.82
N SER A 425 15.50 0.49 7.53
CA SER A 425 16.64 -0.34 7.11
C SER A 425 16.36 -1.19 5.88
N GLU A 426 15.12 -1.67 5.72
CA GLU A 426 14.71 -2.41 4.52
C GLU A 426 14.59 -1.47 3.32
N LEU A 427 14.04 -0.27 3.50
CA LEU A 427 14.00 0.75 2.46
C LEU A 427 15.39 1.10 1.94
N GLU A 428 16.35 1.35 2.84
CA GLU A 428 17.76 1.59 2.50
C GLU A 428 18.39 0.39 1.77
N THR A 429 18.08 -0.82 2.21
CA THR A 429 18.61 -2.04 1.59
C THR A 429 18.10 -2.19 0.17
N VAL A 430 16.80 -2.02 -0.05
CA VAL A 430 16.18 -2.07 -1.38
C VAL A 430 16.74 -0.96 -2.28
N GLU A 431 16.84 0.27 -1.76
CA GLU A 431 17.42 1.41 -2.48
C GLU A 431 18.84 1.12 -2.94
N ARG A 432 19.70 0.61 -2.04
CA ARG A 432 21.08 0.24 -2.33
C ARG A 432 21.18 -0.89 -3.35
N VAL A 433 20.38 -1.95 -3.22
CA VAL A 433 20.40 -3.09 -4.16
C VAL A 433 20.05 -2.63 -5.57
N ILE A 434 18.99 -1.83 -5.72
CA ILE A 434 18.55 -1.33 -7.02
C ILE A 434 19.56 -0.34 -7.61
N THR A 435 20.04 0.63 -6.81
CA THR A 435 20.99 1.64 -7.28
C THR A 435 22.34 1.05 -7.68
N ASN A 436 22.81 0.00 -6.98
CA ASN A 436 24.02 -0.73 -7.37
C ASN A 436 23.92 -1.30 -8.79
N VAL A 437 22.76 -1.84 -9.18
CA VAL A 437 22.53 -2.32 -10.55
C VAL A 437 22.45 -1.13 -11.51
N LEU A 438 21.64 -0.12 -11.21
CA LEU A 438 21.41 1.03 -12.10
C LEU A 438 22.68 1.83 -12.40
N LEU A 439 23.59 1.96 -11.43
CA LEU A 439 24.86 2.70 -11.56
C LEU A 439 26.03 1.84 -12.04
N SER A 440 25.78 0.58 -12.40
CA SER A 440 26.80 -0.34 -12.90
C SER A 440 27.31 0.04 -14.31
N LYS A 441 28.51 -0.44 -14.64
CA LYS A 441 29.08 -0.28 -15.99
C LYS A 441 28.28 -1.04 -17.04
N GLU A 442 27.72 -2.19 -16.65
CA GLU A 442 26.86 -3.02 -17.47
C GLU A 442 25.60 -2.26 -17.87
N THR A 443 24.95 -1.58 -16.93
CA THR A 443 23.79 -0.72 -17.23
C THR A 443 24.17 0.46 -18.10
N ALA A 444 25.34 1.08 -17.87
CA ALA A 444 25.83 2.14 -18.75
C ALA A 444 26.00 1.65 -20.20
N ARG A 445 26.63 0.49 -20.42
CA ARG A 445 26.77 -0.10 -21.76
C ARG A 445 25.42 -0.46 -22.39
N ALA A 446 24.46 -0.95 -21.62
CA ALA A 446 23.12 -1.27 -22.13
C ALA A 446 22.31 -0.03 -22.50
N LEU A 447 22.43 1.06 -21.75
CA LEU A 447 21.75 2.32 -22.05
C LEU A 447 22.43 3.09 -23.20
N TYR A 448 23.75 2.96 -23.35
CA TYR A 448 24.58 3.62 -24.37
C TYR A 448 25.39 2.61 -25.19
N PRO A 449 24.73 1.78 -26.03
CA PRO A 449 25.41 0.71 -26.76
C PRO A 449 26.47 1.19 -27.76
N ASN A 450 26.39 2.45 -28.17
CA ASN A 450 27.33 3.06 -29.12
C ASN A 450 28.43 3.90 -28.44
N ALA A 451 28.42 4.01 -27.11
CA ALA A 451 29.45 4.74 -26.37
C ALA A 451 30.74 3.90 -26.29
N SER A 452 31.87 4.58 -26.43
CA SER A 452 33.19 3.98 -26.21
C SER A 452 33.40 3.60 -24.74
N GLU A 453 34.35 2.71 -24.47
CA GLU A 453 34.66 2.29 -23.10
C GLU A 453 35.09 3.47 -22.22
N ASP A 454 35.84 4.43 -22.77
CA ASP A 454 36.27 5.64 -22.07
C ASP A 454 35.08 6.56 -21.73
N GLU A 455 34.10 6.68 -22.64
CA GLU A 455 32.87 7.44 -22.39
C GLU A 455 32.02 6.79 -21.30
N VAL A 456 31.86 5.47 -21.34
CA VAL A 456 31.16 4.69 -20.30
C VAL A 456 31.85 4.87 -18.95
N GLN A 457 33.18 4.78 -18.92
CA GLN A 457 33.98 4.91 -17.71
C GLN A 457 33.90 6.33 -17.11
N LYS A 458 33.78 7.36 -17.97
CA LYS A 458 33.73 8.76 -17.55
C LYS A 458 32.33 9.22 -17.15
N ASN A 459 31.31 8.85 -17.93
CA ASN A 459 29.96 9.41 -17.79
C ASN A 459 29.00 8.48 -17.02
N GLY A 460 29.34 7.19 -16.88
CA GLY A 460 28.48 6.21 -16.22
C GLY A 460 27.11 6.03 -16.90
N SER A 461 26.15 5.47 -16.16
CA SER A 461 24.80 5.20 -16.66
C SER A 461 23.84 6.41 -16.51
N GLY A 462 24.03 7.22 -15.47
CA GLY A 462 23.13 8.28 -15.05
C GLY A 462 23.42 8.77 -13.63
N VAL A 463 22.48 9.53 -13.07
CA VAL A 463 22.56 10.13 -11.74
C VAL A 463 21.36 9.72 -10.90
N TYR A 464 21.58 9.40 -9.62
CA TYR A 464 20.52 9.13 -8.66
C TYR A 464 20.25 10.35 -7.79
N PHE A 465 18.98 10.73 -7.66
CA PHE A 465 18.52 11.80 -6.77
C PHE A 465 17.64 11.19 -5.70
N THR A 466 17.89 11.54 -4.44
CA THR A 466 17.00 11.19 -3.34
C THR A 466 15.66 11.91 -3.50
N MET A 467 14.60 11.32 -2.95
CA MET A 467 13.27 11.92 -3.05
C MET A 467 13.18 13.26 -2.29
N ASN A 468 14.04 13.51 -1.30
CA ASN A 468 14.18 14.84 -0.70
C ASN A 468 14.59 15.88 -1.74
N GLU A 469 15.66 15.64 -2.50
CA GLU A 469 16.14 16.54 -3.57
C GLU A 469 15.09 16.76 -4.67
N VAL A 470 14.27 15.74 -4.97
CA VAL A 470 13.17 15.84 -5.95
C VAL A 470 12.01 16.70 -5.41
N LEU A 471 11.73 16.64 -4.11
CA LEU A 471 10.63 17.36 -3.48
C LEU A 471 10.98 18.79 -3.06
N GLU A 472 12.26 19.13 -3.00
CA GLU A 472 12.76 20.48 -2.74
C GLU A 472 12.18 21.52 -3.73
N GLN A 473 12.10 22.77 -3.27
CA GLN A 473 11.64 23.89 -4.09
C GLN A 473 12.63 25.04 -4.01
N PRO A 474 13.33 25.39 -5.12
CA PRO A 474 13.28 24.73 -6.43
C PRO A 474 14.00 23.36 -6.45
N SER A 475 13.63 22.48 -7.38
CA SER A 475 14.31 21.19 -7.63
C SER A 475 14.67 21.05 -9.10
N GLU A 476 15.97 20.95 -9.40
CA GLU A 476 16.49 20.77 -10.75
C GLU A 476 16.06 19.42 -11.34
N SER A 477 16.20 18.35 -10.56
CA SER A 477 15.80 17.00 -10.99
C SER A 477 14.32 16.93 -11.33
N ARG A 478 13.45 17.60 -10.56
CA ARG A 478 12.02 17.69 -10.85
C ARG A 478 11.72 18.43 -12.15
N VAL A 479 12.46 19.51 -12.44
CA VAL A 479 12.33 20.25 -13.71
C VAL A 479 12.78 19.40 -14.90
N ILE A 480 13.89 18.67 -14.76
CA ILE A 480 14.38 17.72 -15.78
C ILE A 480 13.32 16.65 -16.06
N LEU A 481 12.77 16.02 -15.00
CA LEU A 481 11.74 15.00 -15.13
C LEU A 481 10.48 15.53 -15.83
N ALA A 482 9.99 16.70 -15.42
CA ALA A 482 8.80 17.31 -15.99
C ALA A 482 8.98 17.67 -17.47
N SER A 483 10.12 18.29 -17.82
CA SER A 483 10.41 18.77 -19.18
C SER A 483 10.58 17.63 -20.19
N ASN A 484 10.89 16.41 -19.71
CA ASN A 484 11.09 15.22 -20.54
C ASN A 484 9.94 14.20 -20.44
N ASN A 485 8.79 14.55 -19.85
CA ASN A 485 7.66 13.63 -19.63
C ASN A 485 8.02 12.38 -18.81
N LEU A 486 8.98 12.50 -17.90
CA LEU A 486 9.43 11.45 -16.99
C LEU A 486 8.88 11.63 -15.56
N LEU A 487 8.28 12.79 -15.25
CA LEU A 487 7.70 13.07 -13.94
C LEU A 487 6.43 12.24 -13.73
N ILE A 488 6.42 11.43 -12.69
CA ILE A 488 5.22 10.70 -12.24
C ILE A 488 4.46 11.51 -11.17
N PRO A 489 3.22 11.15 -10.87
CA PRO A 489 2.57 11.62 -9.65
C PRO A 489 3.37 11.29 -8.39
N LEU A 490 3.85 12.34 -7.71
CA LEU A 490 4.47 12.25 -6.40
C LEU A 490 3.41 12.68 -5.39
N TRP A 491 2.82 11.73 -4.66
CA TRP A 491 1.69 11.94 -3.76
C TRP A 491 2.10 12.67 -2.47
N ASN A 492 2.72 13.84 -2.59
CA ASN A 492 3.18 14.67 -1.48
C ASN A 492 2.04 15.53 -0.93
N ILE A 493 1.08 14.88 -0.27
CA ILE A 493 -0.13 15.47 0.30
C ILE A 493 -0.25 15.09 1.78
N ALA A 494 -1.20 15.65 2.53
CA ALA A 494 -1.40 15.30 3.94
C ALA A 494 -1.63 13.79 4.18
N GLU A 495 -2.06 13.07 3.13
CA GLU A 495 -2.26 11.62 3.09
C GLU A 495 -1.09 10.80 2.54
N SER A 496 0.11 11.38 2.33
CA SER A 496 1.27 10.65 1.75
C SER A 496 1.52 9.31 2.44
N ASP A 497 1.43 9.23 3.76
CA ASP A 497 1.67 7.99 4.51
C ASP A 497 0.73 6.84 4.10
N ARG A 498 -0.47 7.18 3.64
CA ARG A 498 -1.43 6.19 3.16
C ARG A 498 -0.98 5.55 1.85
N VAL A 499 -0.31 6.32 1.00
CA VAL A 499 0.16 5.90 -0.31
C VAL A 499 1.54 5.26 -0.16
N HIS A 500 2.46 5.98 0.49
CA HIS A 500 3.88 5.67 0.51
C HIS A 500 4.37 5.01 1.81
N GLY A 501 3.62 5.09 2.91
CA GLY A 501 4.04 4.63 4.24
C GLY A 501 4.58 5.76 5.12
N LYS A 502 4.73 5.49 6.43
CA LYS A 502 5.06 6.48 7.48
C LYS A 502 6.41 7.21 7.28
N HIS A 503 7.30 6.61 6.51
CA HIS A 503 8.67 7.08 6.33
C HIS A 503 8.85 7.93 5.06
N TRP A 504 7.78 8.34 4.39
CA TRP A 504 7.91 9.21 3.22
C TRP A 504 8.61 10.54 3.59
N PRO A 505 9.65 11.00 2.86
CA PRO A 505 10.21 10.46 1.61
C PRO A 505 11.51 9.64 1.76
N TYR A 506 11.89 9.19 2.96
CA TYR A 506 13.14 8.49 3.28
C TYR A 506 13.35 7.19 2.48
N GLY A 507 14.58 6.85 2.10
CA GLY A 507 14.93 5.59 1.42
C GLY A 507 14.27 5.43 0.04
N ARG A 508 14.03 6.55 -0.65
CA ARG A 508 13.32 6.66 -1.92
C ARG A 508 14.02 7.66 -2.80
N GLY A 509 13.85 7.53 -4.11
CA GLY A 509 14.47 8.44 -5.06
C GLY A 509 14.23 8.05 -6.50
N VAL A 510 14.98 8.67 -7.38
CA VAL A 510 14.86 8.51 -8.83
C VAL A 510 16.25 8.52 -9.47
N PHE A 511 16.53 7.48 -10.24
CA PHE A 511 17.66 7.46 -11.17
C PHE A 511 17.22 8.11 -12.48
N ILE A 512 18.05 8.98 -13.06
CA ILE A 512 17.83 9.61 -14.36
C ILE A 512 19.05 9.31 -15.23
N ASN A 513 18.82 8.79 -16.44
CA ASN A 513 19.91 8.53 -17.38
C ASN A 513 20.48 9.84 -17.97
N ASN A 514 21.74 9.82 -18.41
CA ASN A 514 22.45 10.96 -18.98
C ASN A 514 21.77 11.62 -20.20
N ASN A 515 20.93 10.89 -20.94
CA ASN A 515 20.17 11.44 -22.08
C ASN A 515 18.81 12.03 -21.68
N TYR A 516 18.42 11.98 -20.41
CA TYR A 516 17.13 12.44 -19.90
C TYR A 516 15.92 11.82 -20.62
N THR A 517 16.05 10.57 -21.08
CA THR A 517 15.01 9.79 -21.78
C THR A 517 14.47 8.63 -20.96
N LEU A 518 15.05 8.37 -19.79
CA LEU A 518 14.70 7.26 -18.92
C LEU A 518 14.90 7.67 -17.46
N ALA A 519 13.89 7.39 -16.65
CA ALA A 519 13.92 7.51 -15.20
C ALA A 519 13.51 6.19 -14.54
N VAL A 520 14.13 5.86 -13.41
CA VAL A 520 13.73 4.71 -12.57
C VAL A 520 13.44 5.21 -11.17
N TYR A 521 12.17 5.18 -10.79
CA TYR A 521 11.74 5.52 -9.44
C TYR A 521 11.89 4.31 -8.54
N VAL A 522 12.52 4.54 -7.39
CA VAL A 522 12.85 3.52 -6.40
C VAL A 522 12.03 3.74 -5.14
N ASN A 523 11.35 2.70 -4.67
CA ASN A 523 10.50 2.71 -3.47
C ASN A 523 9.33 3.73 -3.52
N VAL A 524 8.92 4.14 -4.71
CA VAL A 524 7.75 5.00 -4.93
C VAL A 524 6.59 4.12 -5.38
N LEU A 525 5.72 3.78 -4.42
CA LEU A 525 4.59 2.84 -4.56
C LEU A 525 5.03 1.37 -4.76
N ASP A 526 5.81 1.10 -5.79
CA ASP A 526 6.47 -0.18 -6.08
C ASP A 526 8.00 -0.02 -5.87
N HIS A 527 8.73 -1.13 -5.75
CA HIS A 527 10.19 -1.09 -5.63
C HIS A 527 10.86 -0.45 -6.85
N ILE A 528 10.39 -0.79 -8.06
CA ILE A 528 10.90 -0.26 -9.33
C ILE A 528 9.74 0.18 -10.21
N ARG A 529 9.73 1.47 -10.59
CA ARG A 529 8.92 2.00 -11.69
C ARG A 529 9.85 2.65 -12.72
N VAL A 530 10.06 1.95 -13.83
CA VAL A 530 10.80 2.50 -14.98
C VAL A 530 9.83 3.33 -15.81
N VAL A 531 10.24 4.55 -16.17
CA VAL A 531 9.54 5.42 -17.12
C VAL A 531 10.54 5.81 -18.20
N THR A 532 10.24 5.53 -19.46
CA THR A 532 11.09 5.87 -20.59
C THR A 532 10.27 6.59 -21.65
N CYS A 533 10.85 7.57 -22.31
CA CYS A 533 10.18 8.41 -23.29
C CYS A 533 10.93 8.49 -24.62
N ALA A 534 10.27 9.03 -25.63
CA ALA A 534 10.90 9.34 -26.91
C ALA A 534 11.92 10.47 -26.75
N SER A 535 12.95 10.48 -27.60
CA SER A 535 13.80 11.67 -27.75
C SER A 535 12.97 12.80 -28.40
N HIS A 536 13.22 14.04 -28.02
CA HIS A 536 12.62 15.23 -28.66
C HIS A 536 12.86 15.28 -30.18
N SER A 537 13.95 14.66 -30.65
CA SER A 537 14.27 14.57 -32.07
C SER A 537 13.49 13.51 -32.84
N ASN A 538 12.87 12.55 -32.15
CA ASN A 538 12.19 11.42 -32.80
C ASN A 538 11.01 10.91 -31.97
N ILE A 539 10.00 11.77 -31.80
CA ILE A 539 8.87 11.57 -30.89
C ILE A 539 7.98 10.39 -31.31
N GLY A 540 7.86 10.12 -32.61
CA GLY A 540 7.08 9.01 -33.17
C GLY A 540 7.72 7.63 -33.01
N ASN A 541 9.01 7.56 -32.62
CA ASN A 541 9.78 6.32 -32.61
C ASN A 541 9.58 5.48 -31.35
N LEU A 542 8.46 4.79 -31.33
CA LEU A 542 8.08 3.85 -30.28
C LEU A 542 9.09 2.69 -30.14
N GLY A 543 9.69 2.27 -31.25
CA GLY A 543 10.66 1.17 -31.26
C GLY A 543 11.89 1.47 -30.40
N LEU A 544 12.46 2.68 -30.52
CA LEU A 544 13.62 3.09 -29.70
C LEU A 544 13.29 3.17 -28.21
N ILE A 545 12.07 3.60 -27.87
CA ILE A 545 11.59 3.62 -26.47
C ILE A 545 11.57 2.21 -25.90
N TYR A 546 10.99 1.27 -26.66
CA TYR A 546 10.86 -0.13 -26.25
C TYR A 546 12.23 -0.82 -26.19
N SER A 547 13.09 -0.67 -27.21
CA SER A 547 14.44 -1.24 -27.21
C SER A 547 15.29 -0.75 -26.03
N ARG A 548 15.17 0.52 -25.64
CA ARG A 548 15.83 1.04 -24.43
C ARG A 548 15.36 0.34 -23.16
N LEU A 549 14.04 0.13 -23.03
CA LEU A 549 13.49 -0.61 -21.90
C LEU A 549 14.00 -2.06 -21.88
N CYS A 550 13.95 -2.77 -23.02
CA CYS A 550 14.42 -4.15 -23.14
C CYS A 550 15.86 -4.31 -22.64
N ARG A 551 16.76 -3.40 -23.03
CA ARG A 551 18.17 -3.43 -22.62
C ARG A 551 18.35 -3.24 -21.12
N LEU A 552 17.58 -2.34 -20.51
CA LEU A 552 17.62 -2.15 -19.05
C LEU A 552 17.01 -3.35 -18.31
N MET A 553 15.84 -3.82 -18.75
CA MET A 553 15.14 -4.95 -18.12
C MET A 553 15.95 -6.24 -18.21
N ALA A 554 16.67 -6.49 -19.30
CA ALA A 554 17.56 -7.64 -19.42
C ALA A 554 18.66 -7.69 -18.34
N ILE A 555 19.11 -6.53 -17.84
CA ILE A 555 20.05 -6.46 -16.71
C ILE A 555 19.31 -6.64 -15.38
N LEU A 556 18.18 -5.93 -15.21
CA LEU A 556 17.40 -6.00 -13.98
C LEU A 556 16.88 -7.42 -13.71
N ASP A 557 16.32 -8.10 -14.70
CA ASP A 557 15.81 -9.48 -14.59
C ASP A 557 16.93 -10.52 -14.36
N ARG A 558 18.17 -10.18 -14.74
CA ARG A 558 19.34 -11.03 -14.49
C ARG A 558 19.86 -10.87 -13.06
N ASP A 559 19.92 -9.63 -12.57
CA ASP A 559 20.58 -9.29 -11.32
C ASP A 559 19.63 -9.22 -10.11
N LEU A 560 18.31 -9.20 -10.35
CA LEU A 560 17.27 -9.08 -9.33
C LEU A 560 16.17 -10.14 -9.52
N GLU A 561 15.64 -10.66 -8.42
CA GLU A 561 14.45 -11.52 -8.43
C GLU A 561 13.19 -10.73 -8.12
N PHE A 562 12.14 -10.93 -8.92
CA PHE A 562 10.88 -10.20 -8.81
C PHE A 562 9.70 -11.09 -8.40
N SER A 563 8.75 -10.50 -7.67
CA SER A 563 7.50 -11.11 -7.25
C SER A 563 6.62 -11.41 -8.45
N PHE A 564 6.34 -12.70 -8.67
CA PHE A 564 5.56 -13.21 -9.79
C PHE A 564 4.52 -14.22 -9.28
N ASP A 565 3.26 -14.06 -9.70
CA ASP A 565 2.18 -15.03 -9.53
C ASP A 565 1.89 -15.72 -10.86
N GLU A 566 1.70 -17.04 -10.84
CA GLU A 566 1.50 -17.83 -12.06
C GLU A 566 0.31 -17.35 -12.90
N ARG A 567 -0.74 -16.77 -12.27
CA ARG A 567 -1.94 -16.32 -12.98
C ARG A 567 -1.90 -14.83 -13.29
N LEU A 568 -1.38 -14.03 -12.36
CA LEU A 568 -1.42 -12.57 -12.43
C LEU A 568 -0.11 -11.96 -12.93
N GLY A 569 0.94 -12.75 -13.15
CA GLY A 569 2.26 -12.28 -13.56
C GLY A 569 2.97 -11.46 -12.48
N TYR A 570 3.74 -10.46 -12.90
CA TYR A 570 4.42 -9.57 -11.97
C TYR A 570 3.40 -8.80 -11.13
N LEU A 571 3.52 -8.92 -9.81
CA LEU A 571 2.61 -8.29 -8.89
C LEU A 571 3.00 -6.83 -8.64
N SER A 572 2.00 -5.96 -8.53
CA SER A 572 2.18 -4.53 -8.31
C SER A 572 1.18 -3.99 -7.30
N CYS A 573 1.53 -2.86 -6.65
CA CYS A 573 0.57 -2.07 -5.88
C CYS A 573 -0.58 -1.52 -6.76
N ARG A 574 -0.38 -1.42 -8.08
CA ARG A 574 -1.39 -0.96 -9.05
C ARG A 574 -1.99 -2.18 -9.78
N PRO A 575 -3.24 -2.57 -9.50
CA PRO A 575 -3.88 -3.72 -10.16
C PRO A 575 -3.98 -3.62 -11.70
N THR A 576 -3.80 -2.42 -12.26
CA THR A 576 -3.77 -2.19 -13.71
C THR A 576 -2.41 -2.45 -14.37
N MET A 577 -1.38 -2.73 -13.57
CA MET A 577 0.00 -2.98 -14.00
C MET A 577 0.44 -4.42 -13.70
N LEU A 578 -0.51 -5.33 -13.47
CA LEU A 578 -0.23 -6.76 -13.33
C LEU A 578 0.20 -7.37 -14.69
N GLY A 579 0.60 -8.64 -14.68
CA GLY A 579 0.95 -9.38 -15.88
C GLY A 579 2.39 -9.13 -16.29
N CYS A 580 2.61 -8.71 -17.53
CA CYS A 580 3.94 -8.31 -18.00
C CYS A 580 4.39 -6.94 -17.42
N GLY A 581 3.46 -6.17 -16.86
CA GLY A 581 3.75 -4.90 -16.18
C GLY A 581 4.10 -3.74 -17.11
N LEU A 582 3.83 -3.86 -18.43
CA LEU A 582 4.08 -2.80 -19.39
C LEU A 582 2.85 -1.91 -19.65
N ARG A 583 3.10 -0.60 -19.70
CA ARG A 583 2.11 0.39 -20.12
C ARG A 583 2.72 1.41 -21.07
N PHE A 584 2.40 1.28 -22.35
CA PHE A 584 2.63 2.29 -23.36
C PHE A 584 1.58 3.38 -23.28
N THR A 585 1.99 4.63 -23.47
CA THR A 585 1.11 5.79 -23.50
C THR A 585 1.56 6.73 -24.61
N LEU A 586 0.64 7.11 -25.49
CA LEU A 586 0.87 8.11 -26.53
C LEU A 586 -0.16 9.22 -26.43
N THR A 587 0.31 10.47 -26.55
CA THR A 587 -0.55 11.64 -26.76
C THR A 587 -0.57 11.96 -28.24
N LEU A 588 -1.75 11.92 -28.84
CA LEU A 588 -1.95 12.04 -30.29
C LEU A 588 -2.77 13.28 -30.63
N LYS A 589 -2.44 13.91 -31.74
CA LYS A 589 -3.18 15.02 -32.37
C LYS A 589 -3.85 14.52 -33.65
N CYS A 590 -5.15 14.25 -33.60
CA CYS A 590 -5.92 13.74 -34.73
C CYS A 590 -7.20 14.57 -34.93
N PRO A 591 -7.12 15.73 -35.60
CA PRO A 591 -8.26 16.64 -35.76
C PRO A 591 -9.42 16.05 -36.58
N ASN A 592 -9.16 15.12 -37.50
CA ASN A 592 -10.22 14.56 -38.34
C ASN A 592 -11.00 13.45 -37.63
N LEU A 593 -10.32 12.51 -36.97
CA LEU A 593 -10.96 11.47 -36.17
C LEU A 593 -11.76 12.04 -35.00
N LEU A 594 -11.33 13.17 -34.43
CA LEU A 594 -12.02 13.81 -33.30
C LEU A 594 -13.27 14.61 -33.69
N LYS A 595 -13.59 14.70 -34.99
CA LYS A 595 -14.92 15.12 -35.45
C LYS A 595 -16.00 14.12 -35.03
N GLU A 596 -15.65 12.84 -34.88
CA GLU A 596 -16.53 11.76 -34.44
C GLU A 596 -15.93 11.01 -33.23
N PRO A 597 -15.92 11.63 -32.04
CA PRO A 597 -15.21 11.10 -30.87
C PRO A 597 -15.75 9.75 -30.39
N ASP A 598 -17.05 9.48 -30.59
CA ASP A 598 -17.69 8.22 -30.18
C ASP A 598 -17.21 7.03 -31.04
N ASN A 599 -16.93 7.27 -32.32
CA ASN A 599 -16.35 6.26 -33.22
C ASN A 599 -14.91 5.95 -32.82
N LEU A 600 -14.13 6.96 -32.47
CA LEU A 600 -12.76 6.78 -31.96
C LEU A 600 -12.74 6.05 -30.61
N LEU A 601 -13.67 6.36 -29.70
CA LEU A 601 -13.82 5.64 -28.44
C LEU A 601 -14.18 4.17 -28.66
N SER A 602 -15.08 3.90 -29.60
CA SER A 602 -15.46 2.53 -29.99
C SER A 602 -14.28 1.78 -30.60
N LEU A 603 -13.51 2.44 -31.47
CA LEU A 603 -12.28 1.89 -32.06
C LEU A 603 -11.25 1.54 -30.99
N CYS A 604 -10.97 2.45 -30.05
CA CYS A 604 -10.06 2.20 -28.94
C CYS A 604 -10.54 1.01 -28.09
N SER A 605 -11.84 0.93 -27.82
CA SER A 605 -12.42 -0.18 -27.05
C SER A 605 -12.25 -1.53 -27.76
N VAL A 606 -12.45 -1.59 -29.08
CA VAL A 606 -12.24 -2.82 -29.89
C VAL A 606 -10.77 -3.22 -29.92
N ARG A 607 -9.86 -2.26 -29.89
CA ARG A 607 -8.40 -2.48 -29.86
C ARG A 607 -7.84 -2.60 -28.45
N THR A 608 -8.68 -2.72 -27.42
CA THR A 608 -8.28 -2.84 -26.02
C THR A 608 -7.38 -1.70 -25.52
N LEU A 609 -7.57 -0.50 -26.07
CA LEU A 609 -6.89 0.72 -25.67
C LEU A 609 -7.75 1.48 -24.65
N SER A 610 -7.07 2.08 -23.67
CA SER A 610 -7.64 3.16 -22.88
C SER A 610 -7.62 4.44 -23.72
N TYR A 611 -8.64 5.27 -23.53
CA TYR A 611 -8.84 6.54 -24.21
C TYR A 611 -9.13 7.61 -23.16
N SER A 612 -8.45 8.75 -23.25
CA SER A 612 -8.71 9.93 -22.42
C SER A 612 -8.53 11.19 -23.25
N ARG A 613 -9.37 12.20 -23.01
CA ARG A 613 -9.35 13.47 -23.75
C ARG A 613 -9.40 14.63 -22.77
N ASN A 614 -8.60 15.65 -23.02
CA ASN A 614 -8.67 16.92 -22.29
C ASN A 614 -9.57 17.88 -23.06
N SER A 615 -10.60 18.43 -22.40
CA SER A 615 -11.54 19.39 -23.01
C SER A 615 -10.86 20.65 -23.56
N ASN A 616 -9.69 21.00 -23.03
CA ASN A 616 -8.99 22.23 -23.41
C ASN A 616 -8.22 22.10 -24.73
N CYS A 617 -8.00 20.87 -25.21
CA CYS A 617 -7.29 20.60 -26.47
C CYS A 617 -8.19 19.72 -27.35
N PRO A 618 -9.07 20.31 -28.18
CA PRO A 618 -10.11 19.57 -28.88
C PRO A 618 -9.54 18.53 -29.86
N ASP A 619 -8.35 18.73 -30.38
CA ASP A 619 -7.73 17.85 -31.37
C ASP A 619 -6.76 16.83 -30.75
N VAL A 620 -6.64 16.79 -29.41
CA VAL A 620 -5.65 15.99 -28.70
C VAL A 620 -6.31 14.97 -27.77
N PHE A 621 -5.80 13.74 -27.79
CA PHE A 621 -6.24 12.66 -26.89
C PHE A 621 -5.06 11.77 -26.53
N LYS A 622 -5.16 11.07 -25.39
CA LYS A 622 -4.16 10.12 -24.87
C LYS A 622 -4.71 8.70 -24.98
N VAL A 623 -3.88 7.81 -25.54
CA VAL A 623 -4.15 6.37 -25.65
C VAL A 623 -3.08 5.57 -24.93
N ALA A 624 -3.49 4.46 -24.31
CA ALA A 624 -2.56 3.53 -23.67
C ALA A 624 -3.11 2.09 -23.76
N ASN A 625 -2.25 1.08 -23.80
CA ASN A 625 -2.71 -0.31 -23.72
C ASN A 625 -3.41 -0.58 -22.37
N ARG A 626 -4.43 -1.43 -22.39
CA ARG A 626 -5.05 -1.94 -21.14
C ARG A 626 -4.58 -3.34 -20.80
N VAL A 627 -4.47 -4.20 -21.81
CA VAL A 627 -4.07 -5.60 -21.62
C VAL A 627 -2.59 -5.68 -21.29
N SER A 628 -2.31 -6.36 -20.19
CA SER A 628 -0.97 -6.64 -19.67
C SER A 628 -0.87 -8.03 -19.04
N VAL A 629 -2.00 -8.57 -18.55
CA VAL A 629 -2.13 -9.95 -18.06
C VAL A 629 -2.40 -10.90 -19.24
N GLY A 630 -1.79 -12.08 -19.21
CA GLY A 630 -1.94 -13.15 -20.21
C GLY A 630 -1.15 -12.93 -21.51
N VAL A 631 -0.29 -11.90 -21.57
CA VAL A 631 0.52 -11.57 -22.75
C VAL A 631 1.97 -11.32 -22.36
N THR A 632 2.91 -11.57 -23.28
CA THR A 632 4.32 -11.22 -23.10
C THR A 632 4.58 -9.74 -23.35
N GLU A 633 5.75 -9.25 -22.94
CA GLU A 633 6.19 -7.87 -23.19
C GLU A 633 6.28 -7.56 -24.69
N LEU A 634 6.81 -8.51 -25.48
CA LEU A 634 6.88 -8.39 -26.95
C LEU A 634 5.49 -8.36 -27.60
N GLN A 635 4.59 -9.24 -27.19
CA GLN A 635 3.21 -9.25 -27.68
C GLN A 635 2.51 -7.92 -27.35
N CYS A 636 2.68 -7.42 -26.12
CA CYS A 636 2.14 -6.13 -25.69
C CYS A 636 2.62 -4.97 -26.58
N PHE A 637 3.92 -4.93 -26.90
CA PHE A 637 4.49 -3.94 -27.83
C PHE A 637 3.89 -4.05 -29.22
N GLN A 638 3.83 -5.26 -29.79
CA GLN A 638 3.31 -5.49 -31.15
C GLN A 638 1.82 -5.11 -31.27
N ASP A 639 1.01 -5.47 -30.28
CA ASP A 639 -0.42 -5.16 -30.28
C ASP A 639 -0.66 -3.65 -30.15
N PHE A 640 0.05 -2.99 -29.25
CA PHE A 640 -0.08 -1.55 -29.06
C PHE A 640 0.41 -0.77 -30.30
N SER A 641 1.59 -1.11 -30.84
CA SER A 641 2.13 -0.42 -32.01
C SER A 641 1.23 -0.59 -33.23
N THR A 642 0.71 -1.79 -33.46
CA THR A 642 -0.23 -2.08 -34.54
C THR A 642 -1.55 -1.34 -34.37
N ALA A 643 -2.09 -1.29 -33.15
CA ALA A 643 -3.34 -0.59 -32.88
C ALA A 643 -3.21 0.92 -33.15
N VAL A 644 -2.12 1.55 -32.69
CA VAL A 644 -1.87 2.98 -32.91
C VAL A 644 -1.55 3.27 -34.37
N ALA A 645 -0.74 2.45 -35.04
CA ALA A 645 -0.44 2.62 -36.46
C ALA A 645 -1.73 2.67 -37.31
N ASN A 646 -2.71 1.81 -36.98
CA ASN A 646 -4.03 1.83 -37.63
C ASN A 646 -4.80 3.14 -37.36
N ILE A 647 -4.76 3.67 -36.13
CA ILE A 647 -5.39 4.96 -35.78
C ILE A 647 -4.74 6.11 -36.57
N LEU A 648 -3.41 6.15 -36.63
CA LEU A 648 -2.68 7.20 -37.36
C LEU A 648 -2.91 7.11 -38.87
N GLN A 649 -3.00 5.90 -39.42
CA GLN A 649 -3.33 5.69 -40.82
C GLN A 649 -4.73 6.20 -41.13
N LEU A 650 -5.73 5.92 -40.28
CA LEU A 650 -7.09 6.42 -40.47
C LEU A 650 -7.17 7.95 -40.43
N GLU A 651 -6.42 8.60 -39.54
CA GLU A 651 -6.35 10.06 -39.52
C GLU A 651 -5.82 10.61 -40.86
N LYS A 652 -4.77 9.99 -41.41
CA LYS A 652 -4.22 10.34 -42.72
C LYS A 652 -5.24 10.12 -43.84
N ASP A 653 -5.94 8.99 -43.85
CA ASP A 653 -6.94 8.68 -44.87
C ASP A 653 -8.13 9.66 -44.83
N MET A 654 -8.58 10.03 -43.63
CA MET A 654 -9.63 11.04 -43.44
C MET A 654 -9.21 12.44 -43.87
N SER A 655 -7.90 12.75 -43.83
CA SER A 655 -7.38 14.01 -44.34
C SER A 655 -7.33 14.07 -45.88
N MET A 656 -7.30 12.91 -46.56
CA MET A 656 -7.06 12.80 -48.00
C MET A 656 -8.31 12.52 -48.86
N THR A 657 -9.46 12.06 -48.31
CA THR A 657 -10.57 11.53 -49.15
C THR A 657 -12.01 11.90 -48.75
N ASN A 658 -12.89 11.94 -49.78
CA ASN A 658 -14.35 12.13 -49.71
C ASN A 658 -15.06 10.99 -48.95
N SER A 659 -16.16 11.31 -48.26
CA SER A 659 -16.87 10.54 -47.22
C SER A 659 -17.26 9.08 -47.50
N LEU A 660 -17.35 8.64 -48.76
CA LEU A 660 -17.75 7.27 -49.14
C LEU A 660 -16.66 6.20 -48.90
N HIS A 661 -15.38 6.56 -49.02
CA HIS A 661 -14.27 5.64 -48.73
C HIS A 661 -14.11 5.40 -47.22
N ILE A 662 -14.32 6.46 -46.43
CA ILE A 662 -14.26 6.47 -44.97
C ILE A 662 -15.27 5.48 -44.37
N ALA A 663 -16.52 5.47 -44.86
CA ALA A 663 -17.56 4.55 -44.42
C ALA A 663 -17.23 3.06 -44.70
N ALA A 664 -16.60 2.76 -45.85
CA ALA A 664 -16.19 1.40 -46.19
C ALA A 664 -15.01 0.90 -45.33
N MET A 665 -14.09 1.78 -44.92
CA MET A 665 -12.97 1.44 -44.03
C MET A 665 -13.45 1.13 -42.62
N PHE A 666 -14.37 1.92 -42.05
CA PHE A 666 -14.96 1.62 -40.74
C PHE A 666 -15.62 0.24 -40.69
N LEU A 667 -16.35 -0.16 -41.73
CA LEU A 667 -16.99 -1.48 -41.83
C LEU A 667 -15.98 -2.64 -41.80
N ASN A 668 -14.78 -2.46 -42.35
CA ASN A 668 -13.73 -3.48 -42.29
C ASN A 668 -13.00 -3.51 -40.93
N ILE A 669 -12.90 -2.39 -40.24
CA ILE A 669 -12.27 -2.30 -38.91
C ILE A 669 -13.15 -2.88 -37.80
N PHE A 670 -14.48 -2.77 -37.93
CA PHE A 670 -15.44 -3.36 -36.98
C PHE A 670 -15.68 -4.86 -37.21
N LYS A 671 -15.05 -5.50 -38.22
CA LYS A 671 -15.01 -6.97 -38.31
C LYS A 671 -14.12 -7.51 -37.19
N LYS A 672 -14.75 -7.93 -36.10
CA LYS A 672 -14.16 -8.68 -34.99
C LYS A 672 -13.20 -9.75 -35.54
N ARG A 673 -11.92 -9.75 -35.13
CA ARG A 673 -11.04 -10.92 -35.31
C ARG A 673 -11.78 -12.11 -34.69
N ARG A 674 -12.08 -13.15 -35.48
CA ARG A 674 -12.50 -14.43 -34.92
C ARG A 674 -11.38 -14.89 -33.98
N SER A 675 -11.77 -15.28 -32.78
CA SER A 675 -10.92 -15.84 -31.73
C SER A 675 -9.90 -16.82 -32.31
N THR A 676 -8.61 -16.58 -32.08
CA THR A 676 -7.51 -17.52 -32.31
C THR A 676 -7.39 -18.54 -31.16
N TYR A 677 -8.51 -18.99 -30.60
CA TYR A 677 -8.59 -20.14 -29.68
C TYR A 677 -9.27 -21.36 -30.34
N ALA A 678 -8.94 -21.60 -31.60
CA ALA A 678 -9.28 -22.84 -32.28
C ALA A 678 -8.21 -23.09 -33.34
N ASN A 679 -7.07 -23.60 -32.89
CA ASN A 679 -6.16 -24.46 -33.67
C ASN A 679 -5.02 -24.86 -32.73
N ASN A 680 -5.22 -25.99 -32.06
CA ASN A 680 -4.22 -26.97 -31.66
C ASN A 680 -5.03 -28.21 -31.28
N GLU A 681 -5.42 -28.99 -32.29
CA GLU A 681 -5.42 -30.45 -32.17
C GLU A 681 -3.98 -30.94 -32.36
#